data_AF-A0A1G1XB46-F1
#
_entry.id   AF-A0A1G1XB46-F1
#
_cell.length_a   1.000
_cell.length_b   1.000
_cell.length_c   1.000
_cell.angle_alpha   90.00
_cell.angle_beta   90.00
_cell.angle_gamma   90.00
#
_symmetry.space_group_name_H-M   'P 1'
#
loop_
_entity.id
_entity.type
_entity.pdbx_description
1 polymer ?
#
loop_
_entity_poly.entity_id
_entity_poly.type
_entity_poly.pdbx_seq_one_letter_code
_entity_poly.pdbx_strand_id
1 'polypeptide(L)'
;MNIFEAIAVVLAPFLPVLLPGIFLVRITSLNDFIPQGARIMLWSMGINIPVLMIGLIVGIPVEYSFFGVVLLGIARVIAGLLAGSSLGVGWIRDDVRRQIMLLLGMIIIVLLGTAVFAVPFLRIHDGLPTGDVQKTIIWAQESVKTHRLPEYSQAFTLLNRDPVDFYTPGLHSLSALVLTLSPAPLTSISIFSIIIIVCIGWIAAALAKELFPAKTFKFLPALAVLLLFTEYRFLRYAREPGYHYQNAFGEFLLFGMLMLGFSFIARKRISDAALFTICTAALFFTHQFSAFIGVFAFTFGLIALAALHVSQISHAIRTHWALFIVGIFGVSAAGAIAAAYGLVNKIPAIFTLHSHLANLLPNITDYPITMGAIWFIAGILGLIFLLLERLSAKSQQNNIAFIFAIMAAAILALSQGPNLGIDIPPIRALFYSAVPLSIAGAYFFWKISSQRKSLFILICIAVASAATSSVQRAYGTLNHSVRTNSTLTNEQQYLIETLQTDKTIGAVLIDDYNRRSASWLVLSGRPMMTRIAADLERQMNEAAQSSVRKALYENQLDYEKIYALGSLPEISHLLQKHSISWVTGIADSSAFAFAHNPILQEHAAGSDTTLYKIKNEAIACDTGSICEFLLRPSTLANDIGDDEDAFEHLEASIRTPQLSEPKTAGHTTYRETTSPLIPLKFNVGDYVQRLWISDASKKLNQPLAFAIILTRPVSGLAVETASGNRLQMKPTATNIITLQPGEAEIDDKGFITLTINNPTQQSIGIDVIALGL
;
A
#
# COMPACT_ATOMS: atom_id res chain seq x y z
N MET A 1 27.86 -4.50 -14.86
CA MET A 1 27.35 -5.81 -14.42
C MET A 1 27.80 -6.87 -15.42
N ASN A 2 28.44 -7.94 -14.97
CA ASN A 2 28.82 -9.07 -15.84
C ASN A 2 27.63 -10.05 -16.03
N ILE A 3 27.75 -11.01 -16.94
CA ILE A 3 26.65 -11.94 -17.27
C ILE A 3 26.24 -12.83 -16.08
N PHE A 4 27.19 -13.19 -15.22
CA PHE A 4 26.92 -14.03 -14.04
C PHE A 4 26.14 -13.26 -12.98
N GLU A 5 26.48 -12.00 -12.75
CA GLU A 5 25.72 -11.09 -11.89
C GLU A 5 24.30 -10.91 -12.43
N ALA A 6 24.15 -10.68 -13.74
CA ALA A 6 22.84 -10.55 -14.37
C ALA A 6 21.97 -11.81 -14.19
N ILE A 7 22.56 -12.99 -14.34
CA ILE A 7 21.90 -14.28 -14.10
C ILE A 7 21.50 -14.40 -12.63
N ALA A 8 22.38 -14.04 -11.69
CA ALA A 8 22.09 -14.10 -10.26
C ALA A 8 20.92 -13.18 -9.86
N VAL A 9 20.86 -11.96 -10.43
CA VAL A 9 19.74 -11.01 -10.20
C VAL A 9 18.39 -11.62 -10.57
N VAL A 10 18.35 -12.39 -11.66
CA VAL A 10 17.12 -13.05 -12.14
C VAL A 10 16.82 -14.32 -11.34
N LEU A 11 17.82 -15.15 -11.04
CA LEU A 11 17.61 -16.45 -10.41
C LEU A 11 17.42 -16.39 -8.89
N ALA A 12 18.07 -15.47 -8.18
CA ALA A 12 17.98 -15.38 -6.72
C ALA A 12 16.53 -15.30 -6.20
N PRO A 13 15.62 -14.50 -6.82
CA PRO A 13 14.20 -14.49 -6.47
C PRO A 13 13.44 -15.82 -6.63
N PHE A 14 13.90 -16.74 -7.47
CA PHE A 14 13.24 -18.05 -7.66
C PHE A 14 13.59 -19.04 -6.55
N LEU A 15 14.74 -18.89 -5.90
CA LEU A 15 15.24 -19.84 -4.91
C LEU A 15 14.26 -19.96 -3.72
N PRO A 16 13.80 -18.87 -3.07
CA PRO A 16 12.86 -18.98 -1.96
C PRO A 16 11.48 -19.52 -2.36
N VAL A 17 11.10 -19.42 -3.63
CA VAL A 17 9.80 -19.86 -4.15
C VAL A 17 9.77 -21.36 -4.38
N LEU A 18 10.89 -21.96 -4.80
CA LEU A 18 10.90 -23.32 -5.34
C LEU A 18 11.71 -24.33 -4.53
N LEU A 19 12.87 -23.95 -3.98
CA LEU A 19 13.86 -24.92 -3.52
C LEU A 19 13.39 -25.85 -2.40
N PRO A 20 12.87 -25.36 -1.25
CA PRO A 20 12.47 -26.27 -0.18
C PRO A 20 11.36 -27.23 -0.61
N GLY A 21 10.38 -26.75 -1.38
CA GLY A 21 9.26 -27.55 -1.85
C GLY A 21 9.63 -28.64 -2.86
N ILE A 22 10.64 -28.42 -3.70
CA ILE A 22 11.10 -29.41 -4.70
C ILE A 22 11.56 -30.70 -4.03
N PHE A 23 12.14 -30.62 -2.83
CA PHE A 23 12.59 -31.80 -2.08
C PHE A 23 11.47 -32.49 -1.28
N LEU A 24 10.34 -31.82 -1.07
CA LEU A 24 9.22 -32.32 -0.25
C LEU A 24 8.09 -32.91 -1.09
N VAL A 25 7.93 -32.46 -2.33
CA VAL A 25 6.79 -32.82 -3.19
C VAL A 25 7.27 -33.53 -4.45
N ARG A 26 6.62 -34.66 -4.78
CA ARG A 26 6.89 -35.41 -6.01
C ARG A 26 5.83 -35.13 -7.06
N ILE A 27 6.28 -34.94 -8.31
CA ILE A 27 5.40 -34.86 -9.48
C ILE A 27 5.59 -36.13 -10.31
N THR A 28 4.61 -37.03 -10.28
CA THR A 28 4.69 -38.34 -10.94
C THR A 28 3.94 -38.38 -12.27
N SER A 29 3.05 -37.41 -12.54
CA SER A 29 2.22 -37.38 -13.75
C SER A 29 1.93 -35.96 -14.24
N LEU A 30 1.64 -35.80 -15.54
CA LEU A 30 1.14 -34.54 -16.11
C LEU A 30 -0.21 -34.13 -15.52
N ASN A 31 -1.02 -35.11 -15.08
CA ASN A 31 -2.30 -34.83 -14.43
C ASN A 31 -2.11 -34.20 -13.05
N ASP A 32 -0.98 -34.40 -12.39
CA ASP A 32 -0.66 -33.81 -11.09
C ASP A 32 0.23 -32.57 -11.20
N PHE A 33 0.67 -32.23 -12.41
CA PHE A 33 1.63 -31.14 -12.66
C PHE A 33 1.22 -29.81 -12.02
N ILE A 34 0.01 -29.33 -12.30
CA ILE A 34 -0.48 -28.04 -11.77
C ILE A 34 -0.66 -28.09 -10.23
N PRO A 35 -1.42 -29.03 -9.64
CA PRO A 35 -1.65 -29.02 -8.19
C PRO A 35 -0.42 -29.37 -7.35
N GLN A 36 0.53 -30.14 -7.87
CA GLN A 36 1.79 -30.41 -7.18
C GLN A 36 2.78 -29.25 -7.33
N GLY A 37 2.80 -28.56 -8.48
CA GLY A 37 3.55 -27.32 -8.64
C GLY A 37 3.12 -26.24 -7.64
N ALA A 38 1.80 -26.09 -7.42
CA ALA A 38 1.27 -25.21 -6.37
C ALA A 38 1.74 -25.62 -4.96
N ARG A 39 1.72 -26.93 -4.64
CA ARG A 39 2.21 -27.45 -3.36
C ARG A 39 3.70 -27.22 -3.17
N ILE A 40 4.52 -27.32 -4.22
CA ILE A 40 5.95 -26.98 -4.17
C ILE A 40 6.11 -25.53 -3.74
N MET A 41 5.42 -24.60 -4.40
CA MET A 41 5.50 -23.17 -4.07
C MET A 41 5.03 -22.87 -2.65
N LEU A 42 3.92 -23.49 -2.23
CA LEU A 42 3.35 -23.30 -0.89
C LEU A 42 4.22 -23.91 0.21
N TRP A 43 4.80 -25.09 0.00
CA TRP A 43 5.75 -25.68 0.95
C TRP A 43 7.01 -24.82 1.10
N SER A 44 7.54 -24.30 -0.01
CA SER A 44 8.69 -23.40 0.02
C SER A 44 8.40 -22.14 0.82
N MET A 45 7.34 -21.41 0.47
CA MET A 45 7.00 -20.16 1.14
C MET A 45 6.53 -20.37 2.58
N GLY A 46 5.68 -21.38 2.79
CA GLY A 46 5.14 -21.74 4.09
C GLY A 46 6.23 -22.14 5.09
N ILE A 47 7.29 -22.83 4.67
CA ILE A 47 8.42 -23.16 5.56
C ILE A 47 9.38 -21.98 5.70
N ASN A 48 9.75 -21.32 4.60
CA ASN A 48 10.75 -20.25 4.64
C ASN A 48 10.31 -19.12 5.55
N ILE A 49 9.05 -18.66 5.46
CA ILE A 49 8.59 -17.51 6.24
C ILE A 49 8.77 -17.71 7.76
N PRO A 50 8.22 -18.77 8.40
CA PRO A 50 8.43 -19.02 9.82
C PRO A 50 9.89 -19.33 10.17
N VAL A 51 10.61 -20.11 9.36
CA VAL A 51 12.00 -20.50 9.70
C VAL A 51 12.94 -19.31 9.66
N LEU A 52 12.84 -18.44 8.64
CA LEU A 52 13.65 -17.22 8.57
C LEU A 52 13.34 -16.28 9.73
N MET A 53 12.06 -16.14 10.10
CA MET A 53 11.64 -15.31 11.23
C MET A 53 12.18 -15.86 12.56
N ILE A 54 12.05 -17.17 12.81
CA ILE A 54 12.61 -17.82 14.00
C ILE A 54 14.13 -17.68 14.04
N GLY A 55 14.79 -17.86 12.90
CA GLY A 55 16.23 -17.64 12.74
C GLY A 55 16.65 -16.24 13.21
N LEU A 56 15.98 -15.20 12.70
CA LEU A 56 16.23 -13.81 13.10
C LEU A 56 15.90 -13.54 14.58
N ILE A 57 14.90 -14.19 15.18
CA ILE A 57 14.62 -14.08 16.62
C ILE A 57 15.80 -14.57 17.45
N VAL A 58 16.48 -15.63 17.01
CA VAL A 58 17.64 -16.20 17.70
C VAL A 58 18.99 -15.64 17.20
N GLY A 59 18.99 -14.65 16.31
CA GLY A 59 20.19 -13.99 15.81
C GLY A 59 20.92 -14.72 14.67
N ILE A 60 20.26 -15.66 13.99
CA ILE A 60 20.83 -16.40 12.85
C ILE A 60 20.55 -15.64 11.54
N PRO A 61 21.59 -15.37 10.71
CA PRO A 61 21.43 -14.81 9.37
C PRO A 61 20.43 -15.59 8.50
N VAL A 62 19.67 -14.86 7.68
CA VAL A 62 18.59 -15.42 6.85
C VAL A 62 19.07 -16.48 5.87
N GLU A 63 20.25 -16.30 5.29
CA GLU A 63 20.87 -17.23 4.36
C GLU A 63 21.20 -18.57 5.02
N TYR A 64 21.69 -18.57 6.26
CA TYR A 64 22.01 -19.82 6.98
C TYR A 64 20.74 -20.57 7.37
N SER A 65 19.70 -19.85 7.80
CA SER A 65 18.39 -20.45 8.06
C SER A 65 17.81 -21.09 6.80
N PHE A 66 17.90 -20.41 5.66
CA PHE A 66 17.47 -20.94 4.36
C PHE A 66 18.29 -22.16 3.91
N PHE A 67 19.63 -22.07 3.93
CA PHE A 67 20.49 -23.19 3.54
C PHE A 67 20.33 -24.39 4.47
N GLY A 68 20.08 -24.18 5.77
CA GLY A 68 19.74 -25.25 6.71
C GLY A 68 18.49 -26.03 6.29
N VAL A 69 17.41 -25.33 5.90
CA VAL A 69 16.18 -25.95 5.38
C VAL A 69 16.47 -26.75 4.09
N VAL A 70 17.23 -26.16 3.17
CA VAL A 70 17.59 -26.81 1.90
C VAL A 70 18.42 -28.07 2.16
N LEU A 71 19.42 -28.01 3.03
CA LEU A 71 20.27 -29.15 3.40
C LEU A 71 19.47 -30.28 4.06
N LEU A 72 18.50 -29.96 4.92
CA LEU A 72 17.59 -30.96 5.49
C LEU A 72 16.73 -31.64 4.41
N GLY A 73 16.25 -30.88 3.42
CA GLY A 73 15.55 -31.41 2.26
C GLY A 73 16.43 -32.37 1.44
N ILE A 74 17.66 -31.98 1.15
CA ILE A 74 18.64 -32.81 0.45
C ILE A 74 18.97 -34.08 1.25
N ALA A 75 19.23 -33.95 2.55
CA ALA A 75 19.54 -35.08 3.43
C ALA A 75 18.40 -36.11 3.47
N ARG A 76 17.14 -35.65 3.49
CA ARG A 76 15.97 -36.53 3.40
C ARG A 76 15.94 -37.31 2.08
N VAL A 77 16.25 -36.65 0.97
CA VAL A 77 16.29 -37.29 -0.36
C VAL A 77 17.40 -38.34 -0.39
N ILE A 78 18.60 -38.03 0.11
CA ILE A 78 19.73 -38.95 0.19
C ILE A 78 19.39 -40.14 1.10
N ALA A 79 18.83 -39.91 2.29
CA ALA A 79 18.41 -40.98 3.20
C ALA A 79 17.36 -41.90 2.57
N GLY A 80 16.40 -41.33 1.82
CA GLY A 80 15.41 -42.11 1.07
C GLY A 80 16.03 -42.94 -0.06
N LEU A 81 17.09 -42.44 -0.72
CA LEU A 81 17.84 -43.19 -1.73
C LEU A 81 18.67 -44.32 -1.11
N LEU A 82 19.32 -44.06 0.04
CA LEU A 82 20.15 -45.05 0.75
C LEU A 82 19.31 -46.17 1.40
N ALA A 83 18.14 -45.84 1.94
CA ALA A 83 17.21 -46.82 2.52
C ALA A 83 16.49 -47.69 1.46
N GLY A 84 16.52 -47.29 0.18
CA GLY A 84 15.87 -47.98 -0.94
C GLY A 84 16.70 -49.06 -1.64
N SER A 85 17.83 -49.50 -1.06
CA SER A 85 18.76 -50.45 -1.69
C SER A 85 18.31 -51.93 -1.70
N SER A 86 17.13 -52.26 -1.16
CA SER A 86 16.58 -53.63 -1.18
C SER A 86 15.51 -53.90 -2.25
N LEU A 87 15.05 -52.90 -3.02
CA LEU A 87 14.02 -53.06 -4.05
C LEU A 87 14.32 -52.27 -5.34
N GLY A 88 15.07 -52.89 -6.26
CA GLY A 88 14.95 -52.65 -7.72
C GLY A 88 15.50 -51.32 -8.28
N VAL A 89 16.80 -51.27 -8.52
CA VAL A 89 17.56 -50.09 -9.05
C VAL A 89 17.21 -49.72 -10.51
N GLY A 90 16.39 -50.49 -11.23
CA GLY A 90 16.02 -50.21 -12.62
C GLY A 90 14.88 -49.20 -12.83
N TRP A 91 13.92 -49.10 -11.89
CA TRP A 91 12.68 -48.31 -12.06
C TRP A 91 12.77 -46.89 -11.47
N ILE A 92 13.76 -46.64 -10.61
CA ILE A 92 14.02 -45.33 -10.01
C ILE A 92 14.48 -44.32 -11.09
N ARG A 93 15.13 -44.78 -12.16
CA ARG A 93 15.72 -43.91 -13.18
C ARG A 93 14.67 -43.20 -14.04
N ASP A 94 13.60 -43.89 -14.44
CA ASP A 94 12.54 -43.32 -15.28
C ASP A 94 11.63 -42.37 -14.50
N ASP A 95 11.27 -42.71 -13.25
CA ASP A 95 10.47 -41.83 -12.40
C ASP A 95 11.25 -40.58 -11.96
N VAL A 96 12.54 -40.69 -11.66
CA VAL A 96 13.39 -39.53 -11.34
C VAL A 96 13.60 -38.67 -12.58
N ARG A 97 13.88 -39.25 -13.74
CA ARG A 97 13.98 -38.50 -15.00
C ARG A 97 12.69 -37.76 -15.31
N ARG A 98 11.54 -38.42 -15.13
CA ARG A 98 10.22 -37.80 -15.34
C ARG A 98 9.96 -36.67 -14.35
N GLN A 99 10.28 -36.85 -13.08
CA GLN A 99 10.17 -35.80 -12.06
C GLN A 99 11.05 -34.60 -12.42
N ILE A 100 12.31 -34.82 -12.80
CA ILE A 100 13.23 -33.75 -13.23
C ILE A 100 12.67 -33.01 -14.44
N MET A 101 12.21 -33.73 -15.47
CA MET A 101 11.61 -33.11 -16.67
C MET A 101 10.37 -32.28 -16.35
N LEU A 102 9.51 -32.77 -15.45
CA LEU A 102 8.34 -32.02 -15.00
C LEU A 102 8.77 -30.78 -14.19
N LEU A 103 9.72 -30.90 -13.27
CA LEU A 103 10.24 -29.76 -12.52
C LEU A 103 10.89 -28.71 -13.43
N LEU A 104 11.69 -29.13 -14.41
CA LEU A 104 12.24 -28.23 -15.44
C LEU A 104 11.12 -27.55 -16.23
N GLY A 105 10.08 -28.30 -16.63
CA GLY A 105 8.91 -27.74 -17.29
C GLY A 105 8.20 -26.68 -16.43
N MET A 106 8.07 -26.90 -15.13
CA MET A 106 7.51 -25.92 -14.20
C MET A 106 8.38 -24.67 -14.12
N ILE A 107 9.69 -24.84 -13.94
CA ILE A 107 10.66 -23.73 -13.89
C ILE A 107 10.59 -22.91 -15.18
N ILE A 108 10.56 -23.55 -16.35
CA ILE A 108 10.46 -22.89 -17.65
C ILE A 108 9.16 -22.09 -17.75
N ILE A 109 8.01 -22.63 -17.36
CA ILE A 109 6.74 -21.90 -17.43
C ILE A 109 6.75 -20.68 -16.52
N VAL A 110 7.27 -20.79 -15.30
CA VAL A 110 7.35 -19.64 -14.37
C VAL A 110 8.35 -18.60 -14.89
N LEU A 111 9.50 -19.01 -15.43
CA LEU A 111 10.48 -18.12 -16.04
C LEU A 111 9.90 -17.38 -17.26
N LEU A 112 9.25 -18.10 -18.17
CA LEU A 112 8.61 -17.51 -19.35
C LEU A 112 7.49 -16.54 -18.93
N GLY A 113 6.64 -16.94 -17.99
CA GLY A 113 5.60 -16.08 -17.43
C GLY A 113 6.19 -14.81 -16.79
N THR A 114 7.29 -14.95 -16.06
CA THR A 114 8.00 -13.81 -15.46
C THR A 114 8.57 -12.89 -16.54
N ALA A 115 9.17 -13.44 -17.61
CA ALA A 115 9.74 -12.67 -18.70
C ALA A 115 8.69 -11.83 -19.45
N VAL A 116 7.46 -12.35 -19.64
CA VAL A 116 6.36 -11.63 -20.29
C VAL A 116 6.03 -10.31 -19.59
N PHE A 117 6.16 -10.24 -18.26
CA PHE A 117 5.88 -9.04 -17.48
C PHE A 117 7.14 -8.23 -17.13
N ALA A 118 8.25 -8.91 -16.84
CA ALA A 118 9.50 -8.26 -16.47
C ALA A 118 10.17 -7.52 -17.65
N VAL A 119 10.11 -8.05 -18.88
CA VAL A 119 10.76 -7.40 -20.03
C VAL A 119 10.11 -6.06 -20.38
N PRO A 120 8.77 -5.94 -20.49
CA PRO A 120 8.13 -4.64 -20.65
C PRO A 120 8.43 -3.69 -19.49
N PHE A 121 8.37 -4.20 -18.24
CA PHE A 121 8.67 -3.39 -17.05
C PHE A 121 10.08 -2.79 -17.10
N LEU A 122 11.10 -3.62 -17.31
CA LEU A 122 12.51 -3.20 -17.38
C LEU A 122 12.84 -2.31 -18.59
N ARG A 123 11.97 -2.26 -19.61
CA ARG A 123 12.14 -1.38 -20.78
C ARG A 123 11.45 -0.03 -20.63
N ILE A 124 10.48 0.07 -19.72
CA ILE A 124 9.63 1.25 -19.55
C ILE A 124 9.98 2.00 -18.25
N HIS A 125 10.53 1.30 -17.25
CA HIS A 125 10.82 1.86 -15.93
C HIS A 125 12.31 1.80 -15.63
N ASP A 126 12.97 2.96 -15.60
CA ASP A 126 14.37 3.13 -15.19
C ASP A 126 14.54 3.39 -13.67
N GLY A 127 13.44 3.46 -12.92
CA GLY A 127 13.42 3.91 -11.53
C GLY A 127 13.49 2.80 -10.47
N LEU A 128 13.92 3.19 -9.26
CA LEU A 128 13.82 2.39 -8.04
C LEU A 128 12.37 1.90 -7.82
N PRO A 129 12.16 0.67 -7.32
CA PRO A 129 10.81 0.22 -6.96
C PRO A 129 10.23 1.18 -5.92
N THR A 130 8.91 1.37 -5.92
CA THR A 130 8.20 2.33 -5.05
C THR A 130 7.09 1.67 -4.24
N GLY A 131 6.57 2.38 -3.24
CA GLY A 131 5.41 1.92 -2.47
C GLY A 131 5.79 0.87 -1.44
N ASP A 132 5.01 -0.21 -1.35
CA ASP A 132 5.20 -1.23 -0.30
C ASP A 132 6.54 -1.97 -0.41
N VAL A 133 7.14 -2.02 -1.61
CA VAL A 133 8.48 -2.59 -1.80
C VAL A 133 9.58 -1.78 -1.12
N GLN A 134 9.58 -0.45 -1.19
CA GLN A 134 10.65 0.35 -0.55
C GLN A 134 10.64 0.18 0.97
N LYS A 135 9.44 0.22 1.56
CA LYS A 135 9.24 -0.05 2.99
C LYS A 135 9.78 -1.43 3.35
N THR A 136 9.42 -2.44 2.55
CA THR A 136 9.88 -3.81 2.74
C THR A 136 11.41 -3.91 2.66
N ILE A 137 12.04 -3.23 1.69
CA ILE A 137 13.50 -3.23 1.50
C ILE A 137 14.22 -2.63 2.71
N ILE A 138 13.71 -1.55 3.31
CA ILE A 138 14.34 -0.94 4.50
C ILE A 138 14.35 -1.92 5.67
N TRP A 139 13.20 -2.49 5.99
CA TRP A 139 13.08 -3.44 7.09
C TRP A 139 13.88 -4.72 6.83
N ALA A 140 13.90 -5.18 5.57
CA ALA A 140 14.72 -6.29 5.14
C ALA A 140 16.22 -5.97 5.27
N GLN A 141 16.67 -4.78 4.86
CA GLN A 141 18.07 -4.34 5.00
C GLN A 141 18.50 -4.24 6.46
N GLU A 142 17.63 -3.77 7.35
CA GLU A 142 17.88 -3.79 8.78
C GLU A 142 18.09 -5.22 9.28
N SER A 143 17.26 -6.16 8.83
CA SER A 143 17.38 -7.58 9.18
C SER A 143 18.68 -8.19 8.65
N VAL A 144 19.11 -7.82 7.44
CA VAL A 144 20.40 -8.23 6.86
C VAL A 144 21.57 -7.70 7.68
N LYS A 145 21.50 -6.44 8.14
CA LYS A 145 22.59 -5.79 8.89
C LYS A 145 22.69 -6.25 10.34
N THR A 146 21.54 -6.45 11.01
CA THR A 146 21.47 -6.72 12.45
C THR A 146 21.30 -8.19 12.79
N HIS A 147 20.94 -9.01 11.80
CA HIS A 147 20.52 -10.41 11.98
C HIS A 147 19.38 -10.59 12.98
N ARG A 148 18.52 -9.56 13.12
CA ARG A 148 17.34 -9.55 13.98
C ARG A 148 16.10 -9.19 13.19
N LEU A 149 14.92 -9.39 13.79
CA LEU A 149 13.68 -8.85 13.22
C LEU A 149 13.72 -7.31 13.22
N PRO A 150 13.02 -6.67 12.26
CA PRO A 150 12.99 -5.21 12.16
C PRO A 150 12.43 -4.55 13.42
N GLU A 151 13.04 -3.44 13.85
CA GLU A 151 12.53 -2.63 14.96
C GLU A 151 11.47 -1.64 14.47
N TYR A 152 10.21 -2.09 14.36
CA TYR A 152 9.12 -1.28 13.83
C TYR A 152 8.81 0.01 14.61
N SER A 153 9.21 0.13 15.88
CA SER A 153 9.11 1.41 16.61
C SER A 153 9.84 2.55 15.90
N GLN A 154 10.91 2.23 15.16
CA GLN A 154 11.63 3.20 14.34
C GLN A 154 10.81 3.71 13.16
N ALA A 155 9.65 3.12 12.83
CA ALA A 155 8.79 3.59 11.74
C ALA A 155 8.29 5.02 11.96
N PHE A 156 8.09 5.42 13.22
CA PHE A 156 7.71 6.78 13.55
C PHE A 156 8.81 7.76 13.12
N THR A 157 10.06 7.48 13.48
CA THR A 157 11.21 8.34 13.20
C THR A 157 11.73 8.23 11.76
N LEU A 158 11.66 7.04 11.15
CA LEU A 158 12.17 6.78 9.80
C LEU A 158 11.12 7.08 8.74
N LEU A 159 9.86 6.76 8.98
CA LEU A 159 8.83 6.75 7.95
C LEU A 159 7.69 7.73 8.25
N ASN A 160 7.70 8.45 9.38
CA ASN A 160 6.57 9.28 9.82
C ASN A 160 5.23 8.50 9.71
N ARG A 161 5.23 7.24 10.16
CA ARG A 161 4.11 6.30 10.02
C ARG A 161 3.94 5.47 11.29
N ASP A 162 2.72 4.99 11.51
CA ASP A 162 2.42 4.14 12.67
C ASP A 162 3.14 2.78 12.51
N PRO A 163 3.94 2.32 13.51
CA PRO A 163 4.60 1.02 13.50
C PRO A 163 3.70 -0.15 13.11
N VAL A 164 2.41 -0.07 13.47
CA VAL A 164 1.42 -1.12 13.19
C VAL A 164 1.25 -1.37 11.69
N ASP A 165 1.39 -0.32 10.87
CA ASP A 165 1.19 -0.39 9.41
C ASP A 165 2.27 -1.25 8.72
N PHE A 166 3.37 -1.56 9.42
CA PHE A 166 4.51 -2.29 8.87
C PHE A 166 4.72 -3.67 9.48
N TYR A 167 3.88 -4.09 10.43
CA TYR A 167 4.08 -5.34 11.15
C TYR A 167 3.76 -6.55 10.25
N THR A 168 4.74 -6.89 9.41
CA THR A 168 4.80 -8.02 8.48
C THR A 168 6.19 -8.69 8.53
N PRO A 169 6.61 -9.18 9.72
CA PRO A 169 7.98 -9.67 9.94
C PRO A 169 8.34 -10.87 9.06
N GLY A 170 7.35 -11.69 8.71
CA GLY A 170 7.52 -12.82 7.81
C GLY A 170 7.88 -12.38 6.38
N LEU A 171 7.24 -11.32 5.88
CA LEU A 171 7.57 -10.77 4.56
C LEU A 171 8.96 -10.15 4.55
N HIS A 172 9.31 -9.37 5.58
CA HIS A 172 10.62 -8.71 5.65
C HIS A 172 11.78 -9.70 5.78
N SER A 173 11.58 -10.80 6.52
CA SER A 173 12.55 -11.89 6.62
C SER A 173 12.80 -12.56 5.26
N LEU A 174 11.72 -12.77 4.49
CA LEU A 174 11.79 -13.36 3.15
C LEU A 174 12.45 -12.42 2.14
N SER A 175 12.13 -11.13 2.19
CA SER A 175 12.78 -10.12 1.36
C SER A 175 14.26 -9.95 1.73
N ALA A 176 14.62 -10.03 3.01
CA ALA A 176 16.00 -10.01 3.46
C ALA A 176 16.82 -11.14 2.83
N LEU A 177 16.26 -12.35 2.75
CA LEU A 177 16.88 -13.46 2.03
C LEU A 177 17.16 -13.13 0.57
N VAL A 178 16.19 -12.55 -0.16
CA VAL A 178 16.38 -12.16 -1.56
C VAL A 178 17.44 -11.07 -1.71
N LEU A 179 17.48 -10.10 -0.78
CA LEU A 179 18.51 -9.05 -0.78
C LEU A 179 19.91 -9.64 -0.57
N THR A 180 20.07 -10.63 0.32
CA THR A 180 21.36 -11.27 0.57
C THR A 180 21.84 -12.13 -0.61
N LEU A 181 20.91 -12.77 -1.33
CA LEU A 181 21.25 -13.69 -2.42
C LEU A 181 21.58 -12.99 -3.76
N SER A 182 21.30 -11.69 -3.90
CA SER A 182 21.40 -10.98 -5.18
C SER A 182 22.48 -9.89 -5.19
N PRO A 183 23.26 -9.76 -6.28
CA PRO A 183 24.20 -8.65 -6.47
C PRO A 183 23.51 -7.32 -6.87
N ALA A 184 22.23 -7.34 -7.26
CA ALA A 184 21.41 -6.13 -7.49
C ALA A 184 20.09 -6.23 -6.71
N PRO A 185 20.11 -5.95 -5.39
CA PRO A 185 19.02 -6.29 -4.48
C PRO A 185 17.68 -5.61 -4.84
N LEU A 186 17.73 -4.35 -5.29
CA LEU A 186 16.54 -3.56 -5.64
C LEU A 186 15.80 -4.16 -6.85
N THR A 187 16.52 -4.45 -7.93
CA THR A 187 15.98 -5.07 -9.14
C THR A 187 15.43 -6.47 -8.85
N SER A 188 16.13 -7.25 -8.01
CA SER A 188 15.69 -8.59 -7.63
C SER A 188 14.39 -8.60 -6.84
N ILE A 189 14.12 -7.62 -5.97
CA ILE A 189 12.83 -7.55 -5.25
C ILE A 189 11.68 -7.23 -6.22
N SER A 190 11.88 -6.38 -7.23
CA SER A 190 10.87 -6.13 -8.27
C SER A 190 10.57 -7.40 -9.08
N ILE A 191 11.61 -8.12 -9.51
CA ILE A 191 11.48 -9.41 -10.18
C ILE A 191 10.75 -10.41 -9.26
N PHE A 192 11.08 -10.41 -7.96
CA PHE A 192 10.42 -11.27 -6.99
C PHE A 192 8.92 -10.99 -6.88
N SER A 193 8.49 -9.72 -6.89
CA SER A 193 7.08 -9.34 -6.95
C SER A 193 6.38 -9.95 -8.17
N ILE A 194 7.01 -9.86 -9.36
CA ILE A 194 6.47 -10.43 -10.60
C ILE A 194 6.35 -11.95 -10.51
N ILE A 195 7.35 -12.63 -9.94
CA ILE A 195 7.31 -14.08 -9.76
C ILE A 195 6.11 -14.48 -8.91
N ILE A 196 5.84 -13.77 -7.81
CA ILE A 196 4.66 -14.05 -6.96
C ILE A 196 3.35 -13.84 -7.72
N ILE A 197 3.25 -12.78 -8.53
CA ILE A 197 2.09 -12.54 -9.40
C ILE A 197 1.86 -13.72 -10.36
N VAL A 198 2.93 -14.21 -10.99
CA VAL A 198 2.86 -15.41 -11.85
C VAL A 198 2.45 -16.65 -11.04
N CYS A 199 2.98 -16.82 -9.83
CA CYS A 199 2.61 -17.89 -8.91
C CYS A 199 1.14 -17.82 -8.47
N ILE A 200 0.54 -16.64 -8.29
CA ILE A 200 -0.90 -16.51 -8.01
C ILE A 200 -1.72 -17.06 -9.19
N GLY A 201 -1.31 -16.81 -10.44
CA GLY A 201 -1.89 -17.45 -11.62
C GLY A 201 -1.81 -18.98 -11.53
N TRP A 202 -0.65 -19.52 -11.13
CA TRP A 202 -0.51 -20.97 -10.92
C TRP A 202 -1.43 -21.52 -9.82
N ILE A 203 -1.56 -20.79 -8.70
CA ILE A 203 -2.50 -21.13 -7.62
C ILE A 203 -3.94 -21.10 -8.12
N ALA A 204 -4.33 -20.11 -8.93
CA ALA A 204 -5.67 -20.03 -9.52
C ALA A 204 -5.95 -21.25 -10.43
N ALA A 205 -4.98 -21.66 -11.26
CA ALA A 205 -5.09 -22.86 -12.07
C ALA A 205 -5.23 -24.13 -11.22
N ALA A 206 -4.45 -24.23 -10.14
CA ALA A 206 -4.49 -25.37 -9.23
C ALA A 206 -5.81 -25.45 -8.47
N LEU A 207 -6.30 -24.32 -7.95
CA LEU A 207 -7.59 -24.20 -7.30
C LEU A 207 -8.72 -24.59 -8.25
N ALA A 208 -8.74 -24.04 -9.47
CA ALA A 208 -9.69 -24.41 -10.50
C ALA A 208 -9.69 -25.93 -10.80
N LYS A 209 -8.51 -26.56 -10.83
CA LYS A 209 -8.37 -28.00 -11.07
C LYS A 209 -8.83 -28.87 -9.89
N GLU A 210 -8.68 -28.40 -8.65
CA GLU A 210 -9.23 -29.07 -7.46
C GLU A 210 -10.76 -28.92 -7.39
N LEU A 211 -11.30 -27.76 -7.84
CA LEU A 211 -12.73 -27.51 -7.96
C LEU A 211 -13.39 -28.21 -9.15
N PHE A 212 -12.66 -28.50 -10.22
CA PHE A 212 -13.19 -29.10 -11.46
C PHE A 212 -12.22 -30.15 -12.05
N PRO A 213 -12.34 -31.44 -11.68
CA PRO A 213 -11.38 -32.47 -12.08
C PRO A 213 -11.26 -32.67 -13.61
N ALA A 214 -10.03 -32.93 -14.07
CA ALA A 214 -9.62 -32.89 -15.48
C ALA A 214 -10.34 -33.84 -16.47
N LYS A 215 -11.09 -34.85 -15.98
CA LYS A 215 -11.84 -35.76 -16.88
C LYS A 215 -12.92 -35.02 -17.69
N THR A 216 -13.42 -33.89 -17.19
CA THR A 216 -14.51 -33.13 -17.80
C THR A 216 -14.12 -31.68 -18.17
N PHE A 217 -13.07 -31.13 -17.54
CA PHE A 217 -12.75 -29.69 -17.57
C PHE A 217 -11.30 -29.36 -17.98
N LYS A 218 -10.79 -29.98 -19.07
CA LYS A 218 -9.36 -29.92 -19.43
C LYS A 218 -8.78 -28.51 -19.62
N PHE A 219 -9.54 -27.57 -20.16
CA PHE A 219 -9.06 -26.21 -20.49
C PHE A 219 -9.37 -25.15 -19.44
N LEU A 220 -10.22 -25.47 -18.45
CA LEU A 220 -10.70 -24.51 -17.46
C LEU A 220 -9.57 -23.88 -16.63
N PRO A 221 -8.54 -24.62 -16.15
CA PRO A 221 -7.42 -24.03 -15.44
C PRO A 221 -6.65 -22.97 -16.25
N ALA A 222 -6.39 -23.23 -17.54
CA ALA A 222 -5.69 -22.29 -18.40
C ALA A 222 -6.56 -21.05 -18.69
N LEU A 223 -7.86 -21.25 -18.88
CA LEU A 223 -8.80 -20.16 -19.08
C LEU A 223 -8.88 -19.26 -17.85
N ALA A 224 -8.93 -19.82 -16.63
CA ALA A 224 -8.93 -19.04 -15.39
C ALA A 224 -7.67 -18.16 -15.26
N VAL A 225 -6.49 -18.69 -15.62
CA VAL A 225 -5.24 -17.91 -15.64
C VAL A 225 -5.29 -16.80 -16.68
N LEU A 226 -5.79 -17.11 -17.88
CA LEU A 226 -5.95 -16.10 -18.92
C LEU A 226 -6.88 -14.98 -18.45
N LEU A 227 -8.05 -15.32 -17.87
CA LEU A 227 -8.99 -14.31 -17.36
C LEU A 227 -8.35 -13.46 -16.25
N LEU A 228 -7.53 -14.08 -15.38
CA LEU A 228 -6.85 -13.36 -14.29
C LEU A 228 -5.78 -12.40 -14.83
N PHE A 229 -4.89 -12.85 -15.72
CA PHE A 229 -3.82 -12.01 -16.27
C PHE A 229 -4.31 -10.92 -17.23
N THR A 230 -5.60 -10.88 -17.53
CA THR A 230 -6.22 -9.87 -18.40
C THR A 230 -7.25 -9.03 -17.65
N GLU A 231 -7.43 -9.30 -16.35
CA GLU A 231 -8.21 -8.49 -15.42
C GLU A 231 -7.45 -7.19 -15.09
N TYR A 232 -8.18 -6.09 -15.00
CA TYR A 232 -7.62 -4.75 -14.94
C TYR A 232 -6.74 -4.52 -13.69
N ARG A 233 -7.21 -4.92 -12.51
CA ARG A 233 -6.44 -4.80 -11.27
C ARG A 233 -5.21 -5.70 -11.28
N PHE A 234 -5.33 -6.93 -11.73
CA PHE A 234 -4.21 -7.87 -11.76
C PHE A 234 -3.11 -7.42 -12.72
N LEU A 235 -3.47 -6.80 -13.85
CA LEU A 235 -2.52 -6.14 -14.75
C LEU A 235 -1.78 -4.97 -14.08
N ARG A 236 -2.43 -4.24 -13.17
CA ARG A 236 -1.76 -3.18 -12.38
C ARG A 236 -0.66 -3.73 -11.48
N TYR A 237 -0.87 -4.89 -10.82
CA TYR A 237 0.18 -5.56 -10.06
C TYR A 237 1.39 -5.90 -10.93
N ALA A 238 1.15 -6.34 -12.16
CA ALA A 238 2.21 -6.73 -13.09
C ALA A 238 2.93 -5.52 -13.73
N ARG A 239 2.21 -4.42 -13.98
CA ARG A 239 2.76 -3.17 -14.55
C ARG A 239 3.58 -2.38 -13.54
N GLU A 240 3.10 -2.27 -12.30
CA GLU A 240 3.74 -1.52 -11.22
C GLU A 240 4.21 -2.49 -10.11
N PRO A 241 5.20 -3.37 -10.40
CA PRO A 241 5.64 -4.38 -9.46
C PRO A 241 6.16 -3.71 -8.18
N GLY A 242 5.39 -3.84 -7.11
CA GLY A 242 5.71 -3.34 -5.79
C GLY A 242 4.71 -2.38 -5.15
N TYR A 243 3.76 -1.83 -5.94
CA TYR A 243 2.72 -0.93 -5.43
C TYR A 243 1.75 -1.61 -4.43
N HIS A 244 1.63 -2.94 -4.50
CA HIS A 244 0.82 -3.77 -3.59
C HIS A 244 1.52 -5.10 -3.24
N TYR A 245 2.80 -4.99 -2.91
CA TYR A 245 3.68 -6.14 -2.67
C TYR A 245 3.15 -7.08 -1.59
N GLN A 246 2.76 -6.55 -0.43
CA GLN A 246 2.18 -7.34 0.66
C GLN A 246 0.90 -8.07 0.25
N ASN A 247 0.03 -7.42 -0.54
CA ASN A 247 -1.20 -8.04 -1.03
C ASN A 247 -0.92 -9.26 -1.89
N ALA A 248 0.05 -9.17 -2.82
CA ALA A 248 0.38 -10.28 -3.72
C ALA A 248 0.80 -11.55 -2.95
N PHE A 249 1.66 -11.40 -1.94
CA PHE A 249 2.04 -12.54 -1.09
C PHE A 249 0.88 -13.05 -0.25
N GLY A 250 0.09 -12.15 0.32
CA GLY A 250 -1.07 -12.53 1.10
C GLY A 250 -2.13 -13.24 0.26
N GLU A 251 -2.36 -12.83 -0.99
CA GLU A 251 -3.25 -13.51 -1.95
C GLU A 251 -2.71 -14.88 -2.37
N PHE A 252 -1.40 -14.98 -2.63
CA PHE A 252 -0.74 -16.25 -2.92
C PHE A 252 -0.99 -17.28 -1.80
N LEU A 253 -0.76 -16.88 -0.54
CA LEU A 253 -0.99 -17.75 0.61
C LEU A 253 -2.49 -18.02 0.84
N LEU A 254 -3.34 -17.00 0.78
CA LEU A 254 -4.78 -17.12 0.99
C LEU A 254 -5.41 -18.11 0.00
N PHE A 255 -5.25 -17.89 -1.31
CA PHE A 255 -5.85 -18.79 -2.31
C PHE A 255 -5.16 -20.16 -2.35
N GLY A 256 -3.89 -20.23 -1.97
CA GLY A 256 -3.20 -21.50 -1.71
C GLY A 256 -3.85 -22.29 -0.58
N MET A 257 -4.19 -21.63 0.54
CA MET A 257 -4.92 -22.24 1.65
C MET A 257 -6.31 -22.71 1.22
N LEU A 258 -7.04 -21.95 0.41
CA LEU A 258 -8.32 -22.40 -0.16
C LEU A 258 -8.14 -23.70 -0.97
N MET A 259 -7.12 -23.76 -1.83
CA MET A 259 -6.80 -24.96 -2.61
C MET A 259 -6.51 -26.16 -1.70
N LEU A 260 -5.71 -25.99 -0.66
CA LEU A 260 -5.39 -27.04 0.31
C LEU A 260 -6.64 -27.51 1.07
N GLY A 261 -7.48 -26.57 1.51
CA GLY A 261 -8.74 -26.87 2.19
C GLY A 261 -9.67 -27.72 1.32
N PHE A 262 -9.89 -27.34 0.06
CA PHE A 262 -10.71 -28.14 -0.85
C PHE A 262 -10.09 -29.49 -1.19
N SER A 263 -8.77 -29.56 -1.38
CA SER A 263 -8.11 -30.84 -1.63
C SER A 263 -8.18 -31.78 -0.41
N PHE A 264 -8.11 -31.23 0.81
CA PHE A 264 -8.32 -31.98 2.05
C PHE A 264 -9.76 -32.49 2.16
N ILE A 265 -10.77 -31.65 1.88
CA ILE A 265 -12.19 -32.06 1.88
C ILE A 265 -12.42 -33.18 0.86
N ALA A 266 -11.80 -33.09 -0.31
CA ALA A 266 -11.97 -34.08 -1.37
C ALA A 266 -11.22 -35.40 -1.11
N ARG A 267 -9.98 -35.34 -0.61
CA ARG A 267 -9.03 -36.47 -0.62
C ARG A 267 -8.50 -36.87 0.77
N LYS A 268 -8.78 -36.11 1.82
CA LYS A 268 -8.34 -36.34 3.22
C LYS A 268 -6.83 -36.51 3.39
N ARG A 269 -6.02 -35.77 2.61
CA ARG A 269 -4.55 -35.83 2.67
C ARG A 269 -4.02 -35.06 3.89
N ILE A 270 -3.44 -35.76 4.86
CA ILE A 270 -2.86 -35.14 6.07
C ILE A 270 -1.79 -34.09 5.72
N SER A 271 -1.00 -34.32 4.66
CA SER A 271 -0.02 -33.36 4.16
C SER A 271 -0.63 -32.00 3.81
N ASP A 272 -1.85 -31.98 3.28
CA ASP A 272 -2.54 -30.74 2.89
C ASP A 272 -3.04 -29.98 4.14
N ALA A 273 -3.47 -30.69 5.19
CA ALA A 273 -3.84 -30.07 6.47
C ALA A 273 -2.62 -29.52 7.25
N ALA A 274 -1.50 -30.25 7.23
CA ALA A 274 -0.25 -29.76 7.81
C ALA A 274 0.25 -28.50 7.09
N LEU A 275 0.27 -28.52 5.76
CA LEU A 275 0.66 -27.35 4.96
C LEU A 275 -0.31 -26.19 5.16
N PHE A 276 -1.62 -26.43 5.26
CA PHE A 276 -2.62 -25.39 5.55
C PHE A 276 -2.29 -24.66 6.85
N THR A 277 -1.92 -25.41 7.90
CA THR A 277 -1.55 -24.85 9.22
C THR A 277 -0.30 -23.99 9.12
N ILE A 278 0.73 -24.48 8.40
CA ILE A 278 1.98 -23.75 8.16
C ILE A 278 1.71 -22.47 7.36
N CYS A 279 0.92 -22.54 6.29
CA CYS A 279 0.52 -21.39 5.48
C CYS A 279 -0.33 -20.39 6.27
N THR A 280 -1.14 -20.85 7.23
CA THR A 280 -1.90 -19.96 8.12
C THR A 280 -0.94 -19.10 8.94
N ALA A 281 0.05 -19.71 9.59
CA ALA A 281 1.07 -18.96 10.34
C ALA A 281 1.82 -17.99 9.42
N ALA A 282 2.25 -18.44 8.23
CA ALA A 282 2.92 -17.58 7.26
C ALA A 282 2.05 -16.38 6.85
N LEU A 283 0.75 -16.60 6.57
CA LEU A 283 -0.18 -15.54 6.15
C LEU A 283 -0.30 -14.45 7.21
N PHE A 284 -0.45 -14.82 8.47
CA PHE A 284 -0.54 -13.88 9.59
C PHE A 284 0.72 -12.99 9.71
N PHE A 285 1.91 -13.55 9.47
CA PHE A 285 3.16 -12.79 9.56
C PHE A 285 3.55 -12.07 8.26
N THR A 286 2.82 -12.29 7.17
CA THR A 286 3.11 -11.72 5.85
C THR A 286 2.17 -10.58 5.47
N HIS A 287 0.86 -10.68 5.75
CA HIS A 287 -0.07 -9.61 5.44
C HIS A 287 -1.36 -9.68 6.27
N GLN A 288 -1.55 -8.67 7.14
CA GLN A 288 -2.67 -8.59 8.07
C GLN A 288 -4.04 -8.53 7.38
N PHE A 289 -4.16 -7.74 6.30
CA PHE A 289 -5.43 -7.59 5.60
C PHE A 289 -5.85 -8.87 4.85
N SER A 290 -4.89 -9.59 4.24
CA SER A 290 -5.19 -10.91 3.65
C SER A 290 -5.57 -11.94 4.72
N ALA A 291 -4.95 -11.89 5.91
CA ALA A 291 -5.34 -12.76 7.02
C ALA A 291 -6.78 -12.46 7.48
N PHE A 292 -7.16 -11.19 7.58
CA PHE A 292 -8.54 -10.76 7.86
C PHE A 292 -9.53 -11.29 6.81
N ILE A 293 -9.25 -11.09 5.51
CA ILE A 293 -10.09 -11.64 4.42
C ILE A 293 -10.16 -13.17 4.51
N GLY A 294 -9.05 -13.82 4.85
CA GLY A 294 -9.00 -15.26 5.09
C GLY A 294 -9.95 -15.69 6.18
N VAL A 295 -9.87 -15.10 7.38
CA VAL A 295 -10.78 -15.40 8.49
C VAL A 295 -12.23 -15.25 8.06
N PHE A 296 -12.56 -14.15 7.37
CA PHE A 296 -13.92 -13.92 6.89
C PHE A 296 -14.37 -14.98 5.88
N ALA A 297 -13.59 -15.22 4.81
CA ALA A 297 -13.92 -16.19 3.77
C ALA A 297 -14.05 -17.61 4.34
N PHE A 298 -13.09 -18.06 5.17
CA PHE A 298 -13.13 -19.38 5.79
C PHE A 298 -14.28 -19.53 6.78
N THR A 299 -14.69 -18.46 7.49
CA THR A 299 -15.88 -18.51 8.37
C THR A 299 -17.14 -18.83 7.56
N PHE A 300 -17.37 -18.13 6.45
CA PHE A 300 -18.51 -18.43 5.57
C PHE A 300 -18.40 -19.81 4.91
N GLY A 301 -17.18 -20.24 4.55
CA GLY A 301 -16.92 -21.60 4.07
C GLY A 301 -17.26 -22.68 5.11
N LEU A 302 -16.89 -22.45 6.38
CA LEU A 302 -17.21 -23.33 7.50
C LEU A 302 -18.71 -23.37 7.80
N ILE A 303 -19.41 -22.22 7.74
CA ILE A 303 -20.87 -22.18 7.87
C ILE A 303 -21.53 -22.98 6.74
N ALA A 304 -21.09 -22.81 5.50
CA ALA A 304 -21.60 -23.57 4.36
C ALA A 304 -21.34 -25.07 4.51
N LEU A 305 -20.13 -25.46 4.95
CA LEU A 305 -19.76 -26.84 5.23
C LEU A 305 -20.60 -27.43 6.37
N ALA A 306 -20.79 -26.66 7.45
CA ALA A 306 -21.61 -27.03 8.59
C ALA A 306 -23.05 -27.27 8.17
N ALA A 307 -23.64 -26.34 7.41
CA ALA A 307 -24.99 -26.46 6.86
C ALA A 307 -25.15 -27.68 5.92
N LEU A 308 -24.10 -28.03 5.17
CA LEU A 308 -24.09 -29.21 4.30
C LEU A 308 -23.99 -30.54 5.06
N HIS A 309 -23.31 -30.55 6.22
CA HIS A 309 -22.94 -31.75 6.95
C HIS A 309 -23.38 -31.74 8.42
N VAL A 310 -24.47 -31.02 8.76
CA VAL A 310 -24.94 -30.79 10.14
C VAL A 310 -25.02 -32.08 10.96
N SER A 311 -25.61 -33.14 10.39
CA SER A 311 -25.78 -34.43 11.08
C SER A 311 -24.46 -35.14 11.36
N GLN A 312 -23.53 -35.10 10.41
CA GLN A 312 -22.21 -35.73 10.53
C GLN A 312 -21.32 -34.99 11.52
N ILE A 313 -21.35 -33.65 11.50
CA ILE A 313 -20.59 -32.80 12.42
C ILE A 313 -21.15 -32.93 13.83
N SER A 314 -22.48 -32.90 14.00
CA SER A 314 -23.11 -33.10 15.30
C SER A 314 -22.77 -34.48 15.89
N HIS A 315 -22.77 -35.53 15.06
CA HIS A 315 -22.34 -36.85 15.48
C HIS A 315 -20.85 -36.87 15.88
N ALA A 316 -19.96 -36.29 15.07
CA ALA A 316 -18.52 -36.22 15.38
C ALA A 316 -18.22 -35.44 16.66
N ILE A 317 -18.91 -34.32 16.90
CA ILE A 317 -18.80 -33.53 18.14
C ILE A 317 -19.24 -34.37 19.34
N ARG A 318 -20.34 -35.11 19.24
CA ARG A 318 -20.79 -36.00 20.32
C ARG A 318 -19.77 -37.11 20.60
N THR A 319 -19.21 -37.71 19.56
CA THR A 319 -18.22 -38.79 19.68
C THR A 319 -16.87 -38.30 20.22
N HIS A 320 -16.47 -37.07 19.89
CA HIS A 320 -15.18 -36.49 20.26
C HIS A 320 -15.31 -35.21 21.10
N TRP A 321 -16.29 -35.19 22.02
CA TRP A 321 -16.65 -33.99 22.78
C TRP A 321 -15.47 -33.39 23.55
N ALA A 322 -14.60 -34.24 24.11
CA ALA A 322 -13.41 -33.81 24.85
C ALA A 322 -12.42 -33.05 23.95
N LEU A 323 -12.16 -33.55 22.73
CA LEU A 323 -11.30 -32.85 21.76
C LEU A 323 -11.93 -31.53 21.29
N PHE A 324 -13.24 -31.51 21.14
CA PHE A 324 -13.97 -30.29 20.80
C PHE A 324 -13.85 -29.23 21.90
N ILE A 325 -13.99 -29.61 23.18
CA ILE A 325 -13.81 -28.69 24.32
C ILE A 325 -12.36 -28.21 24.42
N VAL A 326 -11.37 -29.10 24.26
CA VAL A 326 -9.95 -28.69 24.21
C VAL A 326 -9.72 -27.69 23.08
N GLY A 327 -10.35 -27.89 21.92
CA GLY A 327 -10.32 -26.93 20.81
C GLY A 327 -10.92 -25.57 21.18
N ILE A 328 -12.10 -25.56 21.80
CA ILE A 328 -12.74 -24.32 22.30
C ILE A 328 -11.84 -23.61 23.31
N PHE A 329 -11.25 -24.36 24.25
CA PHE A 329 -10.36 -23.80 25.25
C PHE A 329 -9.10 -23.21 24.61
N GLY A 330 -8.52 -23.89 23.62
CA GLY A 330 -7.38 -23.39 22.85
C GLY A 330 -7.69 -22.11 22.08
N VAL A 331 -8.84 -22.04 21.39
CA VAL A 331 -9.31 -20.82 20.71
C VAL A 331 -9.56 -19.69 21.72
N SER A 332 -10.17 -20.01 22.87
CA SER A 332 -10.45 -19.04 23.93
C SER A 332 -9.16 -18.50 24.55
N ALA A 333 -8.16 -19.36 24.78
CA ALA A 333 -6.84 -18.96 25.27
C ALA A 333 -6.10 -18.09 24.25
N ALA A 334 -6.15 -18.43 22.95
CA ALA A 334 -5.61 -17.59 21.90
C ALA A 334 -6.31 -16.22 21.83
N GLY A 335 -7.64 -16.19 21.99
CA GLY A 335 -8.42 -14.96 22.09
C GLY A 335 -8.07 -14.12 23.32
N ALA A 336 -7.85 -14.76 24.47
CA ALA A 336 -7.42 -14.09 25.70
C ALA A 336 -6.01 -13.53 25.58
N ILE A 337 -5.09 -14.25 24.92
CA ILE A 337 -3.75 -13.76 24.62
C ILE A 337 -3.83 -12.56 23.67
N ALA A 338 -4.63 -12.63 22.61
CA ALA A 338 -4.85 -11.50 21.71
C ALA A 338 -5.45 -10.28 22.46
N ALA A 339 -6.39 -10.51 23.38
CA ALA A 339 -6.94 -9.46 24.24
C ALA A 339 -5.90 -8.85 25.17
N ALA A 340 -5.02 -9.67 25.78
CA ALA A 340 -3.92 -9.21 26.63
C ALA A 340 -2.91 -8.34 25.87
N TYR A 341 -2.72 -8.58 24.57
CA TYR A 341 -1.91 -7.73 23.69
C TYR A 341 -2.67 -6.50 23.14
N GLY A 342 -3.88 -6.21 23.62
CA GLY A 342 -4.64 -5.03 23.24
C GLY A 342 -5.24 -5.06 21.82
N LEU A 343 -5.23 -6.22 21.14
CA LEU A 343 -5.84 -6.37 19.81
C LEU A 343 -7.36 -6.15 19.85
N VAL A 344 -8.00 -6.44 20.99
CA VAL A 344 -9.44 -6.21 21.20
C VAL A 344 -9.78 -4.72 21.11
N ASN A 345 -8.88 -3.82 21.50
CA ASN A 345 -9.13 -2.37 21.43
C ASN A 345 -9.20 -1.86 19.98
N LYS A 346 -8.73 -2.65 19.00
CA LYS A 346 -8.85 -2.34 17.56
C LYS A 346 -10.14 -2.89 16.94
N ILE A 347 -10.82 -3.83 17.59
CA ILE A 347 -12.05 -4.44 17.06
C ILE A 347 -13.18 -3.41 16.91
N PRO A 348 -13.47 -2.52 17.89
CA PRO A 348 -14.49 -1.48 17.71
C PRO A 348 -14.16 -0.45 16.63
N ALA A 349 -12.88 -0.25 16.31
CA ALA A 349 -12.47 0.62 15.22
C ALA A 349 -12.65 -0.04 13.84
N ILE A 350 -12.58 -1.38 13.76
CA ILE A 350 -12.86 -2.14 12.52
C ILE A 350 -14.36 -2.42 12.38
N PHE A 351 -15.08 -2.65 13.47
CA PHE A 351 -16.51 -2.90 13.48
C PHE A 351 -17.23 -1.74 14.16
N THR A 352 -17.74 -0.81 13.35
CA THR A 352 -18.36 0.45 13.80
C THR A 352 -19.64 0.72 13.04
N LEU A 353 -20.62 1.33 13.73
CA LEU A 353 -21.85 1.84 13.09
C LEU A 353 -21.62 3.11 12.27
N HIS A 354 -20.47 3.75 12.45
CA HIS A 354 -20.06 4.99 11.77
C HIS A 354 -18.72 4.77 11.08
N SER A 355 -18.73 4.02 9.97
CA SER A 355 -17.53 3.79 9.16
C SER A 355 -17.13 5.07 8.42
N HIS A 356 -15.90 5.54 8.65
CA HIS A 356 -15.37 6.72 7.95
C HIS A 356 -15.14 6.47 6.45
N LEU A 357 -15.05 5.19 6.05
CA LEU A 357 -14.89 4.79 4.65
C LEU A 357 -16.22 4.65 3.89
N ALA A 358 -17.38 4.89 4.54
CA ALA A 358 -18.69 4.79 3.91
C ALA A 358 -18.84 5.76 2.72
N ASN A 359 -18.27 6.97 2.82
CA ASN A 359 -18.30 7.95 1.73
C ASN A 359 -17.38 7.60 0.55
N LEU A 360 -16.43 6.67 0.75
CA LEU A 360 -15.51 6.16 -0.27
C LEU A 360 -15.98 4.84 -0.89
N LEU A 361 -17.20 4.41 -0.58
CA LEU A 361 -17.79 3.22 -1.17
C LEU A 361 -18.00 3.44 -2.67
N PRO A 362 -17.39 2.60 -3.53
CA PRO A 362 -17.75 2.61 -4.94
C PRO A 362 -19.21 2.20 -5.09
N ASN A 363 -19.96 2.92 -5.95
CA ASN A 363 -21.29 2.47 -6.33
C ASN A 363 -21.17 1.09 -6.97
N ILE A 364 -22.14 0.21 -6.70
CA ILE A 364 -22.14 -1.15 -7.25
C ILE A 364 -22.14 -1.13 -8.79
N THR A 365 -22.74 -0.08 -9.38
CA THR A 365 -22.75 0.17 -10.83
C THR A 365 -21.36 0.41 -11.43
N ASP A 366 -20.38 0.82 -10.62
CA ASP A 366 -19.03 1.13 -11.07
C ASP A 366 -18.12 -0.12 -11.08
N TYR A 367 -18.53 -1.21 -10.42
CA TYR A 367 -17.74 -2.44 -10.28
C TYR A 367 -17.29 -3.03 -11.63
N PRO A 368 -18.16 -3.12 -12.66
CA PRO A 368 -17.74 -3.57 -13.97
C PRO A 368 -16.67 -2.67 -14.59
N ILE A 369 -16.69 -1.37 -14.34
CA ILE A 369 -15.67 -0.45 -14.87
C ILE A 369 -14.34 -0.67 -14.14
N THR A 370 -14.39 -0.82 -12.82
CA THR A 370 -13.20 -0.98 -11.96
C THR A 370 -12.49 -2.32 -12.15
N MET A 371 -13.21 -3.42 -12.37
CA MET A 371 -12.66 -4.78 -12.54
C MET A 371 -12.53 -5.22 -14.01
N GLY A 372 -13.09 -4.43 -14.94
CA GLY A 372 -13.27 -4.82 -16.33
C GLY A 372 -14.58 -5.58 -16.55
N ALA A 373 -15.46 -5.01 -17.38
CA ALA A 373 -16.87 -5.36 -17.38
C ALA A 373 -17.14 -6.80 -17.81
N ILE A 374 -16.42 -7.26 -18.84
CA ILE A 374 -16.57 -8.62 -19.38
C ILE A 374 -16.16 -9.65 -18.33
N TRP A 375 -15.08 -9.41 -17.60
CA TRP A 375 -14.57 -10.29 -16.54
C TRP A 375 -15.53 -10.33 -15.35
N PHE A 376 -15.96 -9.16 -14.89
CA PHE A 376 -16.86 -9.04 -13.77
C PHE A 376 -18.19 -9.74 -14.05
N ILE A 377 -18.83 -9.45 -15.18
CA ILE A 377 -20.12 -10.06 -15.57
C ILE A 377 -19.97 -11.57 -15.72
N ALA A 378 -18.93 -12.05 -16.43
CA ALA A 378 -18.70 -13.48 -16.59
C ALA A 378 -18.46 -14.17 -15.23
N GLY A 379 -17.69 -13.54 -14.34
CA GLY A 379 -17.44 -14.02 -12.98
C GLY A 379 -18.71 -14.14 -12.15
N ILE A 380 -19.55 -13.09 -12.13
CA ILE A 380 -20.83 -13.08 -11.41
C ILE A 380 -21.79 -14.14 -11.95
N LEU A 381 -21.95 -14.23 -13.28
CA LEU A 381 -22.79 -15.26 -13.90
C LEU A 381 -22.25 -16.66 -13.58
N GLY A 382 -20.93 -16.85 -13.59
CA GLY A 382 -20.27 -18.08 -13.16
C GLY A 382 -20.59 -18.45 -11.72
N LEU A 383 -20.52 -17.50 -10.79
CA LEU A 383 -20.88 -17.73 -9.38
C LEU A 383 -22.34 -18.14 -9.23
N ILE A 384 -23.25 -17.46 -9.94
CA ILE A 384 -24.67 -17.82 -9.95
C ILE A 384 -24.86 -19.26 -10.44
N PHE A 385 -24.19 -19.66 -11.53
CA PHE A 385 -24.26 -21.04 -12.02
C PHE A 385 -23.75 -22.05 -10.98
N LEU A 386 -22.63 -21.78 -10.31
CA LEU A 386 -22.10 -22.67 -9.28
C LEU A 386 -23.06 -22.81 -8.08
N LEU A 387 -23.74 -21.73 -7.69
CA LEU A 387 -24.76 -21.76 -6.64
C LEU A 387 -25.99 -22.57 -7.06
N LEU A 388 -26.46 -22.41 -8.30
CA LEU A 388 -27.64 -23.08 -8.83
C LEU A 388 -27.41 -24.57 -9.09
N GLU A 389 -26.20 -24.98 -9.48
CA GLU A 389 -25.92 -26.39 -9.80
C GLU A 389 -26.05 -27.35 -8.62
N ARG A 390 -25.90 -26.84 -7.39
CA ARG A 390 -26.20 -27.62 -6.18
C ARG A 390 -27.66 -28.11 -6.17
N LEU A 391 -28.59 -27.32 -6.73
CA LEU A 391 -30.01 -27.68 -6.79
C LEU A 391 -30.27 -28.82 -7.78
N SER A 392 -29.39 -29.00 -8.77
CA SER A 392 -29.57 -29.95 -9.87
C SER A 392 -29.03 -31.35 -9.55
N ALA A 393 -27.91 -31.46 -8.83
CA ALA A 393 -27.34 -32.78 -8.45
C ALA A 393 -26.51 -32.71 -7.15
N LYS A 394 -26.70 -33.69 -6.25
CA LYS A 394 -25.95 -33.82 -4.99
C LYS A 394 -24.69 -34.68 -5.15
N SER A 395 -23.69 -34.17 -5.86
CA SER A 395 -22.34 -34.76 -5.87
C SER A 395 -21.43 -34.06 -4.85
N GLN A 396 -20.43 -34.76 -4.32
CA GLN A 396 -19.41 -34.16 -3.44
C GLN A 396 -18.69 -32.98 -4.13
N GLN A 397 -18.50 -33.07 -5.45
CA GLN A 397 -17.88 -32.00 -6.24
C GLN A 397 -18.76 -30.75 -6.30
N ASN A 398 -20.07 -30.92 -6.46
CA ASN A 398 -21.03 -29.80 -6.46
C ASN A 398 -21.10 -29.13 -5.08
N ASN A 399 -20.94 -29.90 -3.99
CA ASN A 399 -20.85 -29.33 -2.65
C ASN A 399 -19.59 -28.48 -2.46
N ILE A 400 -18.44 -28.95 -2.95
CA ILE A 400 -17.17 -28.18 -2.92
C ILE A 400 -17.29 -26.89 -3.74
N ALA A 401 -17.83 -26.99 -4.95
CA ALA A 401 -18.08 -25.83 -5.82
C ALA A 401 -19.05 -24.82 -5.19
N PHE A 402 -20.09 -25.30 -4.51
CA PHE A 402 -21.02 -24.46 -3.75
C PHE A 402 -20.33 -23.74 -2.59
N ILE A 403 -19.52 -24.43 -1.79
CA ILE A 403 -18.76 -23.81 -0.69
C ILE A 403 -17.84 -22.72 -1.25
N PHE A 404 -17.13 -22.99 -2.35
CA PHE A 404 -16.31 -21.99 -3.03
C PHE A 404 -17.13 -20.77 -3.46
N ALA A 405 -18.31 -20.97 -4.05
CA ALA A 405 -19.17 -19.86 -4.49
C ALA A 405 -19.65 -19.00 -3.31
N ILE A 406 -19.97 -19.60 -2.15
CA ILE A 406 -20.31 -18.86 -0.92
C ILE A 406 -19.12 -18.06 -0.40
N MET A 407 -17.92 -18.65 -0.37
CA MET A 407 -16.70 -17.94 0.04
C MET A 407 -16.39 -16.77 -0.90
N ALA A 408 -16.53 -16.96 -2.21
CA ALA A 408 -16.33 -15.92 -3.22
C ALA A 408 -17.35 -14.79 -3.09
N ALA A 409 -18.63 -15.12 -2.86
CA ALA A 409 -19.68 -14.14 -2.61
C ALA A 409 -19.43 -13.35 -1.32
N ALA A 410 -18.91 -14.00 -0.27
CA ALA A 410 -18.54 -13.33 0.98
C ALA A 410 -17.37 -12.34 0.77
N ILE A 411 -16.33 -12.73 0.01
CA ILE A 411 -15.23 -11.83 -0.35
C ILE A 411 -15.75 -10.63 -1.17
N LEU A 412 -16.66 -10.86 -2.11
CA LEU A 412 -17.27 -9.78 -2.88
C LEU A 412 -18.13 -8.87 -1.99
N ALA A 413 -18.89 -9.41 -1.04
CA ALA A 413 -19.71 -8.61 -0.12
C ALA A 413 -18.86 -7.73 0.81
N LEU A 414 -17.62 -8.14 1.14
CA LEU A 414 -16.69 -7.31 1.93
C LEU A 414 -16.33 -5.98 1.25
N SER A 415 -16.45 -5.85 -0.08
CA SER A 415 -16.26 -4.56 -0.73
C SER A 415 -17.34 -3.53 -0.39
N GLN A 416 -18.47 -3.99 0.18
CA GLN A 416 -19.51 -3.18 0.78
C GLN A 416 -19.42 -3.20 2.31
N GLY A 417 -18.29 -3.64 2.87
CA GLY A 417 -18.04 -3.73 4.31
C GLY A 417 -18.43 -2.47 5.09
N PRO A 418 -18.06 -1.25 4.66
CA PRO A 418 -18.46 -0.01 5.34
C PRO A 418 -19.98 0.13 5.56
N ASN A 419 -20.81 -0.30 4.60
CA ASN A 419 -22.28 -0.33 4.75
C ASN A 419 -22.77 -1.40 5.74
N LEU A 420 -21.95 -2.40 6.02
CA LEU A 420 -22.22 -3.49 6.97
C LEU A 420 -21.59 -3.22 8.34
N GLY A 421 -21.07 -2.00 8.56
CA GLY A 421 -20.38 -1.61 9.77
C GLY A 421 -18.98 -2.23 9.92
N ILE A 422 -18.34 -2.60 8.80
CA ILE A 422 -16.97 -3.12 8.74
C ILE A 422 -16.10 -2.06 8.04
N ASP A 423 -15.32 -1.32 8.81
CA ASP A 423 -14.52 -0.18 8.38
C ASP A 423 -13.22 -0.61 7.71
N ILE A 424 -13.36 -1.23 6.54
CA ILE A 424 -12.25 -1.73 5.71
C ILE A 424 -12.20 -1.03 4.35
N PRO A 425 -11.02 -0.91 3.71
CA PRO A 425 -10.89 -0.28 2.40
C PRO A 425 -11.72 -1.01 1.32
N PRO A 426 -12.82 -0.42 0.82
CA PRO A 426 -13.81 -1.15 0.02
C PRO A 426 -13.25 -1.59 -1.34
N ILE A 427 -12.50 -0.71 -2.00
CA ILE A 427 -11.83 -1.02 -3.28
C ILE A 427 -10.78 -2.12 -3.10
N ARG A 428 -10.02 -2.11 -1.99
CA ARG A 428 -9.01 -3.14 -1.72
C ARG A 428 -9.67 -4.50 -1.48
N ALA A 429 -10.82 -4.55 -0.81
CA ALA A 429 -11.59 -5.78 -0.64
C ALA A 429 -12.18 -6.29 -1.96
N LEU A 430 -12.77 -5.41 -2.79
CA LEU A 430 -13.33 -5.75 -4.12
C LEU A 430 -12.29 -6.49 -4.97
N PHE A 431 -11.10 -5.96 -4.94
CA PHE A 431 -9.92 -6.44 -5.63
C PHE A 431 -9.56 -7.90 -5.31
N TYR A 432 -9.74 -8.39 -4.07
CA TYR A 432 -9.54 -9.81 -3.74
C TYR A 432 -10.55 -10.75 -4.44
N SER A 433 -11.60 -10.21 -5.06
CA SER A 433 -12.53 -11.00 -5.86
C SER A 433 -11.98 -11.38 -7.23
N ALA A 434 -10.84 -10.82 -7.68
CA ALA A 434 -10.27 -11.10 -9.00
C ALA A 434 -10.05 -12.61 -9.23
N VAL A 435 -9.28 -13.27 -8.35
CA VAL A 435 -9.00 -14.72 -8.47
C VAL A 435 -10.28 -15.57 -8.48
N PRO A 436 -11.19 -15.47 -7.48
CA PRO A 436 -12.39 -16.29 -7.48
C PRO A 436 -13.35 -15.99 -8.65
N LEU A 437 -13.47 -14.72 -9.08
CA LEU A 437 -14.29 -14.35 -10.23
C LEU A 437 -13.68 -14.84 -11.55
N SER A 438 -12.35 -14.86 -11.71
CA SER A 438 -11.70 -15.45 -12.88
C SER A 438 -11.96 -16.96 -12.98
N ILE A 439 -11.95 -17.68 -11.86
CA ILE A 439 -12.30 -19.12 -11.83
C ILE A 439 -13.77 -19.33 -12.17
N ALA A 440 -14.67 -18.54 -11.57
CA ALA A 440 -16.10 -18.61 -11.85
C ALA A 440 -16.42 -18.24 -13.32
N GLY A 441 -15.77 -17.21 -13.86
CA GLY A 441 -15.92 -16.80 -15.27
C GLY A 441 -15.43 -17.88 -16.23
N ALA A 442 -14.32 -18.55 -15.90
CA ALA A 442 -13.84 -19.69 -16.69
C ALA A 442 -14.86 -20.85 -16.69
N TYR A 443 -15.54 -21.07 -15.56
CA TYR A 443 -16.64 -22.02 -15.45
C TYR A 443 -17.83 -21.63 -16.33
N PHE A 444 -18.24 -20.35 -16.31
CA PHE A 444 -19.32 -19.82 -17.14
C PHE A 444 -19.07 -20.05 -18.64
N PHE A 445 -17.90 -19.65 -19.14
CA PHE A 445 -17.55 -19.83 -20.55
C PHE A 445 -17.45 -21.30 -20.94
N TRP A 446 -16.91 -22.14 -20.05
CA TRP A 446 -16.92 -23.59 -20.26
C TRP A 446 -18.36 -24.10 -20.40
N LYS A 447 -19.27 -23.70 -19.51
CA LYS A 447 -20.66 -24.17 -19.51
C LYS A 447 -21.36 -23.83 -20.82
N ILE A 448 -21.20 -22.60 -21.31
CA ILE A 448 -21.75 -22.16 -22.60
C ILE A 448 -21.14 -22.96 -23.76
N SER A 449 -19.81 -23.07 -23.80
CA SER A 449 -19.11 -23.74 -24.90
C SER A 449 -19.37 -25.25 -24.96
N SER A 450 -19.64 -25.89 -23.81
CA SER A 450 -19.99 -27.31 -23.73
C SER A 450 -21.28 -27.65 -24.47
N GLN A 451 -22.19 -26.68 -24.61
CA GLN A 451 -23.44 -26.83 -25.34
C GLN A 451 -23.28 -26.61 -26.85
N ARG A 452 -22.28 -25.83 -27.29
CA ARG A 452 -21.96 -25.56 -28.71
C ARG A 452 -20.46 -25.33 -28.92
N LYS A 453 -19.75 -26.32 -29.49
CA LYS A 453 -18.30 -26.25 -29.72
C LYS A 453 -17.86 -25.06 -30.58
N SER A 454 -18.68 -24.62 -31.55
CA SER A 454 -18.39 -23.45 -32.40
C SER A 454 -18.33 -22.13 -31.62
N LEU A 455 -19.03 -22.03 -30.48
CA LEU A 455 -18.97 -20.86 -29.60
C LEU A 455 -17.65 -20.76 -28.84
N PHE A 456 -16.91 -21.86 -28.65
CA PHE A 456 -15.63 -21.83 -27.91
C PHE A 456 -14.60 -20.91 -28.58
N ILE A 457 -14.43 -21.02 -29.90
CA ILE A 457 -13.48 -20.19 -30.65
C ILE A 457 -13.92 -18.73 -30.61
N LEU A 458 -15.22 -18.46 -30.77
CA LEU A 458 -15.78 -17.11 -30.71
C LEU A 458 -15.59 -16.48 -29.32
N ILE A 459 -15.78 -17.27 -28.26
CA ILE A 459 -15.51 -16.87 -26.87
C ILE A 459 -14.03 -16.57 -26.67
N CYS A 460 -13.12 -17.43 -27.15
CA CYS A 460 -11.68 -17.17 -27.05
C CYS A 460 -11.28 -15.88 -27.80
N ILE A 461 -11.86 -15.61 -28.97
CA ILE A 461 -11.61 -14.37 -29.72
C ILE A 461 -12.20 -13.16 -28.98
N ALA A 462 -13.39 -13.27 -28.41
CA ALA A 462 -14.02 -12.21 -27.63
C ALA A 462 -13.22 -11.90 -26.35
N VAL A 463 -12.76 -12.94 -25.65
CA VAL A 463 -11.88 -12.86 -24.47
C VAL A 463 -10.53 -12.24 -24.86
N ALA A 464 -9.94 -12.64 -25.99
CA ALA A 464 -8.70 -12.05 -26.48
C ALA A 464 -8.86 -10.58 -26.88
N SER A 465 -9.97 -10.21 -27.52
CA SER A 465 -10.27 -8.82 -27.91
C SER A 465 -10.56 -7.95 -26.69
N ALA A 466 -11.30 -8.47 -25.72
CA ALA A 466 -11.55 -7.84 -24.43
C ALA A 466 -10.26 -7.67 -23.62
N ALA A 467 -9.37 -8.67 -23.67
CA ALA A 467 -8.05 -8.61 -23.08
C ALA A 467 -7.22 -7.50 -23.73
N THR A 468 -7.16 -7.41 -25.05
CA THR A 468 -6.43 -6.33 -25.75
C THR A 468 -6.97 -4.96 -25.37
N SER A 469 -8.30 -4.79 -25.28
CA SER A 469 -8.91 -3.53 -24.84
C SER A 469 -8.63 -3.21 -23.37
N SER A 470 -8.67 -4.21 -22.47
CA SER A 470 -8.37 -4.05 -21.04
C SER A 470 -6.90 -3.75 -20.81
N VAL A 471 -6.02 -4.42 -21.54
CA VAL A 471 -4.57 -4.15 -21.59
C VAL A 471 -4.36 -2.74 -22.11
N GLN A 472 -4.90 -2.37 -23.28
CA GLN A 472 -4.72 -1.03 -23.83
C GLN A 472 -5.29 0.07 -22.91
N ARG A 473 -6.41 -0.17 -22.24
CA ARG A 473 -6.97 0.73 -21.23
C ARG A 473 -6.09 0.80 -20.00
N ALA A 474 -5.61 -0.32 -19.46
CA ALA A 474 -4.63 -0.31 -18.37
C ALA A 474 -3.34 0.42 -18.77
N TYR A 475 -2.87 0.22 -20.00
CA TYR A 475 -1.68 0.88 -20.50
C TYR A 475 -1.91 2.38 -20.77
N GLY A 476 -3.09 2.78 -21.24
CA GLY A 476 -3.46 4.16 -21.57
C GLY A 476 -3.98 5.01 -20.40
N THR A 477 -4.83 4.47 -19.50
CA THR A 477 -5.34 5.21 -18.33
C THR A 477 -4.35 5.23 -17.19
N LEU A 478 -3.52 4.19 -17.04
CA LEU A 478 -2.37 4.21 -16.14
C LEU A 478 -1.16 4.89 -16.82
N ASN A 479 -1.26 5.47 -18.02
CA ASN A 479 -0.12 6.23 -18.59
C ASN A 479 0.10 7.57 -17.88
N HIS A 480 -0.96 8.13 -17.27
CA HIS A 480 -0.81 9.19 -16.27
C HIS A 480 -0.11 8.71 -14.99
N SER A 481 0.02 7.39 -14.78
CA SER A 481 0.71 6.82 -13.61
C SER A 481 2.24 6.86 -13.68
N VAL A 482 2.82 7.23 -14.83
CA VAL A 482 4.24 7.65 -14.90
C VAL A 482 4.48 8.91 -14.05
N ARG A 483 3.42 9.64 -13.70
CA ARG A 483 3.42 10.74 -12.71
C ARG A 483 2.74 10.41 -11.37
N THR A 484 2.22 9.20 -11.13
CA THR A 484 1.56 8.90 -9.83
C THR A 484 2.40 7.96 -8.97
N ASN A 485 2.76 8.38 -7.76
CA ASN A 485 3.14 7.56 -6.58
C ASN A 485 4.20 6.45 -6.70
N SER A 486 4.61 6.03 -7.90
CA SER A 486 5.26 4.75 -8.14
C SER A 486 6.56 4.80 -8.94
N THR A 487 7.05 5.98 -9.29
CA THR A 487 8.38 6.17 -9.88
C THR A 487 9.00 7.50 -9.44
N LEU A 488 10.32 7.49 -9.27
CA LEU A 488 11.14 8.69 -9.14
C LEU A 488 11.21 9.40 -10.49
N THR A 489 11.17 10.73 -10.49
CA THR A 489 11.58 11.50 -11.68
C THR A 489 13.10 11.42 -11.86
N ASN A 490 13.60 11.65 -13.08
CA ASN A 490 15.06 11.72 -13.33
C ASN A 490 15.75 12.78 -12.43
N GLU A 491 15.04 13.87 -12.15
CA GLU A 491 15.50 14.92 -11.23
C GLU A 491 15.61 14.40 -9.79
N GLN A 492 14.58 13.70 -9.30
CA GLN A 492 14.59 13.06 -7.99
C GLN A 492 15.69 12.01 -7.87
N GLN A 493 15.96 11.27 -8.96
CA GLN A 493 17.05 10.30 -9.02
C GLN A 493 18.42 10.98 -8.91
N TYR A 494 18.66 12.04 -9.69
CA TYR A 494 19.89 12.83 -9.63
C TYR A 494 20.15 13.39 -8.22
N LEU A 495 19.11 13.90 -7.56
CA LEU A 495 19.21 14.41 -6.18
C LEU A 495 19.55 13.28 -5.19
N ILE A 496 18.95 12.10 -5.35
CA ILE A 496 19.27 10.93 -4.52
C ILE A 496 20.71 10.48 -4.75
N GLU A 497 21.17 10.41 -5.99
CA GLU A 497 22.55 10.05 -6.33
C GLU A 497 23.54 11.05 -5.71
N THR A 498 23.21 12.33 -5.74
CA THR A 498 24.00 13.39 -5.10
C THR A 498 24.05 13.21 -3.59
N LEU A 499 22.89 12.99 -2.94
CA LEU A 499 22.79 12.78 -1.49
C LEU A 499 23.51 11.51 -1.03
N GLN A 500 23.49 10.43 -1.81
CA GLN A 500 24.17 9.16 -1.50
C GLN A 500 25.70 9.31 -1.37
N THR A 501 26.29 10.36 -1.94
CA THR A 501 27.72 10.65 -1.78
C THR A 501 28.07 11.28 -0.43
N ASP A 502 27.10 11.90 0.26
CA ASP A 502 27.28 12.49 1.58
C ASP A 502 27.02 11.42 2.66
N LYS A 503 27.99 11.19 3.57
CA LYS A 503 27.89 10.18 4.64
C LYS A 503 27.12 10.68 5.87
N THR A 504 26.71 11.95 5.89
CA THR A 504 26.06 12.63 7.03
C THR A 504 24.64 13.08 6.72
N ILE A 505 23.86 12.22 6.06
CA ILE A 505 22.49 12.57 5.66
C ILE A 505 21.55 12.52 6.88
N GLY A 506 21.12 13.67 7.39
CA GLY A 506 19.91 13.77 8.21
C GLY A 506 18.64 13.66 7.36
N ALA A 507 17.46 14.05 7.86
CA ALA A 507 16.26 13.98 7.03
C ALA A 507 16.31 15.00 5.88
N VAL A 508 15.73 14.67 4.73
CA VAL A 508 15.54 15.57 3.59
C VAL A 508 14.06 15.81 3.44
N LEU A 509 13.62 17.06 3.39
CA LEU A 509 12.24 17.39 3.06
C LEU A 509 12.15 17.73 1.57
N ILE A 510 11.22 17.11 0.87
CA ILE A 510 11.00 17.28 -0.56
C ILE A 510 9.59 17.80 -0.82
N ASP A 511 9.55 18.78 -1.70
CA ASP A 511 8.34 19.40 -2.23
C ASP A 511 7.85 18.53 -3.40
N ASP A 512 6.94 17.59 -3.11
CA ASP A 512 6.27 16.75 -4.12
C ASP A 512 4.80 17.17 -4.30
N TYR A 513 4.38 18.22 -3.59
CA TYR A 513 3.00 18.66 -3.45
C TYR A 513 2.45 19.24 -4.77
N ASN A 514 3.22 20.15 -5.41
CA ASN A 514 2.82 20.87 -6.62
C ASN A 514 2.86 20.04 -7.91
N ARG A 515 3.41 18.81 -7.87
CA ARG A 515 3.53 17.97 -9.07
C ARG A 515 2.45 16.89 -9.19
N ARG A 516 1.85 16.47 -8.07
CA ARG A 516 1.11 15.19 -7.99
C ARG A 516 -0.16 15.21 -7.13
N SER A 517 -0.60 16.38 -6.66
CA SER A 517 -1.81 16.53 -5.82
C SER A 517 -1.79 15.61 -4.58
N ALA A 518 -0.60 15.27 -4.08
CA ALA A 518 -0.44 14.38 -2.94
C ALA A 518 0.96 14.56 -2.29
N SER A 519 0.94 14.95 -1.02
CA SER A 519 1.96 14.75 0.02
C SER A 519 3.28 15.51 -0.05
N TRP A 520 3.70 15.97 1.12
CA TRP A 520 5.11 16.20 1.45
C TRP A 520 5.88 14.89 1.44
N LEU A 521 7.13 14.96 1.03
CA LEU A 521 7.98 13.80 0.94
C LEU A 521 9.18 13.97 1.89
N VAL A 522 9.36 13.09 2.87
CA VAL A 522 10.56 13.09 3.72
C VAL A 522 11.46 11.92 3.32
N LEU A 523 12.71 12.22 2.96
CA LEU A 523 13.79 11.23 2.91
C LEU A 523 14.42 11.12 4.29
N SER A 524 14.22 10.03 5.00
CA SER A 524 14.87 9.83 6.30
C SER A 524 16.31 9.34 6.13
N GLY A 525 17.28 10.19 5.77
CA GLY A 525 18.74 9.89 5.80
C GLY A 525 19.21 8.58 5.12
N ARG A 526 18.34 7.94 4.34
CA ARG A 526 18.42 6.61 3.74
C ARG A 526 17.57 6.68 2.46
N PRO A 527 17.82 5.82 1.45
CA PRO A 527 17.31 6.02 0.09
C PRO A 527 15.81 5.67 -0.06
N MET A 528 14.95 6.20 0.81
CA MET A 528 13.50 6.08 0.68
C MET A 528 12.86 7.44 0.61
N MET A 529 11.92 7.53 -0.33
CA MET A 529 10.92 8.57 -0.43
C MET A 529 9.71 8.18 0.43
N THR A 530 9.59 8.73 1.65
CA THR A 530 8.36 8.58 2.42
C THR A 530 7.38 9.70 2.12
N ARG A 531 6.30 9.36 1.42
CA ARG A 531 5.18 10.25 1.13
C ARG A 531 4.22 10.33 2.32
N ILE A 532 3.92 11.55 2.74
CA ILE A 532 3.27 11.82 4.02
C ILE A 532 1.74 11.89 3.94
N ALA A 533 1.10 12.44 2.89
CA ALA A 533 -0.37 12.44 2.78
C ALA A 533 -1.00 12.67 1.38
N ALA A 534 -2.00 11.88 0.98
CA ALA A 534 -2.78 12.15 -0.24
C ALA A 534 -4.22 12.64 0.05
N ASP A 535 -4.64 12.70 1.33
CA ASP A 535 -6.03 12.96 1.74
C ASP A 535 -6.06 13.35 3.24
N LEU A 536 -5.96 14.66 3.54
CA LEU A 536 -5.87 15.21 4.89
C LEU A 536 -7.15 14.96 5.69
N GLU A 537 -8.31 15.13 5.07
CA GLU A 537 -9.61 14.82 5.67
C GLU A 537 -9.64 13.37 6.17
N ARG A 538 -9.31 12.39 5.32
CA ARG A 538 -9.29 11.00 5.75
C ARG A 538 -8.31 10.74 6.88
N GLN A 539 -7.12 11.34 6.79
CA GLN A 539 -6.09 11.19 7.80
C GLN A 539 -6.52 11.73 9.16
N MET A 540 -7.17 12.89 9.22
CA MET A 540 -7.73 13.40 10.48
C MET A 540 -8.81 12.48 11.07
N ASN A 541 -9.52 11.69 10.25
CA ASN A 541 -10.51 10.70 10.74
C ASN A 541 -9.77 9.50 11.33
N GLU A 542 -8.68 9.08 10.69
CA GLU A 542 -7.80 8.01 11.16
C GLU A 542 -7.03 8.40 12.45
N ALA A 543 -6.90 9.71 12.75
CA ALA A 543 -6.25 10.21 13.97
C ALA A 543 -6.92 9.71 15.26
N ALA A 544 -8.24 9.52 15.24
CA ALA A 544 -8.98 8.98 16.38
C ALA A 544 -8.62 7.51 16.68
N GLN A 545 -7.99 6.79 15.75
CA GLN A 545 -7.65 5.38 15.89
C GLN A 545 -6.37 5.15 16.70
N SER A 546 -5.49 6.16 16.83
CA SER A 546 -4.20 6.03 17.51
C SER A 546 -3.62 7.40 17.87
N SER A 547 -3.15 7.57 19.11
CA SER A 547 -2.45 8.79 19.54
C SER A 547 -1.17 9.03 18.74
N VAL A 548 -0.51 7.97 18.28
CA VAL A 548 0.66 8.06 17.40
C VAL A 548 0.27 8.64 16.05
N ARG A 549 -0.85 8.18 15.47
CA ARG A 549 -1.37 8.72 14.20
C ARG A 549 -1.72 10.20 14.34
N LYS A 550 -2.41 10.58 15.42
CA LYS A 550 -2.68 12.00 15.71
C LYS A 550 -1.40 12.85 15.70
N ALA A 551 -0.35 12.43 16.42
CA ALA A 551 0.92 13.15 16.44
C ALA A 551 1.61 13.20 15.07
N LEU A 552 1.58 12.11 14.29
CA LEU A 552 2.13 12.04 12.94
C LEU A 552 1.44 13.03 11.98
N TYR A 553 0.13 13.19 12.14
CA TYR A 553 -0.69 14.11 11.36
C TYR A 553 -0.45 15.57 11.77
N GLU A 554 -0.33 15.86 13.06
CA GLU A 554 0.08 17.18 13.55
C GLU A 554 1.47 17.57 13.05
N ASN A 555 2.41 16.62 12.92
CA ASN A 555 3.73 16.87 12.33
C ASN A 555 3.67 17.28 10.84
N GLN A 556 2.61 16.92 10.10
CA GLN A 556 2.51 17.29 8.69
C GLN A 556 2.32 18.79 8.48
N LEU A 557 1.57 19.43 9.39
CA LEU A 557 1.39 20.87 9.43
C LEU A 557 2.73 21.60 9.59
N ASP A 558 3.69 21.01 10.30
CA ASP A 558 5.03 21.60 10.41
C ASP A 558 5.80 21.53 9.10
N TYR A 559 5.62 20.48 8.30
CA TYR A 559 6.24 20.40 6.96
C TYR A 559 5.64 21.43 6.02
N GLU A 560 4.32 21.62 6.04
CA GLU A 560 3.63 22.71 5.30
C GLU A 560 4.21 24.07 5.67
N LYS A 561 4.39 24.32 6.97
CA LYS A 561 4.95 25.57 7.47
C LYS A 561 6.40 25.79 7.05
N ILE A 562 7.23 24.76 6.95
CA ILE A 562 8.62 24.91 6.46
C ILE A 562 8.63 25.52 5.05
N TYR A 563 7.70 25.10 4.19
CA TYR A 563 7.58 25.63 2.83
C TYR A 563 6.92 27.00 2.80
N ALA A 564 5.79 27.16 3.49
CA ALA A 564 5.06 28.41 3.50
C ALA A 564 5.81 29.56 4.19
N LEU A 565 6.68 29.26 5.15
CA LEU A 565 7.56 30.21 5.83
C LEU A 565 8.99 30.18 5.26
N GLY A 566 9.19 29.64 4.04
CA GLY A 566 10.49 29.32 3.50
C GLY A 566 11.48 30.50 3.39
N SER A 567 11.00 31.74 3.36
CA SER A 567 11.81 32.97 3.39
C SER A 567 12.36 33.32 4.78
N LEU A 568 11.77 32.76 5.83
CA LEU A 568 12.02 33.13 7.22
C LEU A 568 13.05 32.21 7.90
N PRO A 569 14.05 32.73 8.63
CA PRO A 569 14.99 31.89 9.40
C PRO A 569 14.31 31.07 10.52
N GLU A 570 13.10 31.45 10.93
CA GLU A 570 12.28 30.78 11.95
C GLU A 570 11.99 29.30 11.64
N ILE A 571 11.98 28.92 10.36
CA ILE A 571 11.80 27.51 9.96
C ILE A 571 12.91 26.61 10.50
N SER A 572 14.07 27.17 10.90
CA SER A 572 15.16 26.44 11.57
C SER A 572 14.68 25.64 12.78
N HIS A 573 13.70 26.14 13.55
CA HIS A 573 13.12 25.41 14.67
C HIS A 573 12.32 24.18 14.23
N LEU A 574 11.54 24.29 13.16
CA LEU A 574 10.79 23.15 12.60
C LEU A 574 11.75 22.13 11.97
N LEU A 575 12.78 22.61 11.26
CA LEU A 575 13.82 21.78 10.68
C LEU A 575 14.58 21.00 11.76
N GLN A 576 14.96 21.64 12.87
CA GLN A 576 15.58 20.99 14.02
C GLN A 576 14.64 20.00 14.72
N LYS A 577 13.37 20.40 14.97
CA LYS A 577 12.34 19.54 15.58
C LYS A 577 12.22 18.21 14.84
N HIS A 578 12.30 18.24 13.50
CA HIS A 578 12.14 17.07 12.63
C HIS A 578 13.47 16.47 12.15
N SER A 579 14.61 16.93 12.68
CA SER A 579 15.96 16.47 12.29
C SER A 579 16.22 16.54 10.78
N ILE A 580 15.68 17.57 10.12
CA ILE A 580 15.86 17.84 8.71
C ILE A 580 17.21 18.53 8.51
N SER A 581 18.02 17.99 7.61
CA SER A 581 19.33 18.52 7.21
C SER A 581 19.34 19.07 5.78
N TRP A 582 18.31 18.75 4.99
CA TRP A 582 18.20 19.13 3.59
C TRP A 582 16.75 19.45 3.23
N VAL A 583 16.53 20.39 2.32
CA VAL A 583 15.21 20.67 1.76
C VAL A 583 15.31 20.84 0.24
N THR A 584 14.27 20.48 -0.53
CA THR A 584 14.21 20.83 -1.95
C THR A 584 13.21 21.94 -2.18
N GLY A 585 13.56 22.92 -3.02
CA GLY A 585 12.62 23.89 -3.57
C GLY A 585 12.30 23.61 -5.04
N ILE A 586 11.11 23.97 -5.49
CA ILE A 586 10.67 23.90 -6.90
C ILE A 586 10.86 25.26 -7.56
N ALA A 587 11.28 25.27 -8.84
CA ALA A 587 11.37 26.50 -9.63
C ALA A 587 10.01 27.22 -9.66
N ASP A 588 10.04 28.55 -9.69
CA ASP A 588 8.83 29.40 -9.71
C ASP A 588 7.87 29.19 -8.50
N SER A 589 8.35 28.54 -7.44
CA SER A 589 7.61 28.31 -6.19
C SER A 589 8.58 28.43 -4.99
N SER A 590 8.71 27.38 -4.17
CA SER A 590 9.48 27.36 -2.93
C SER A 590 10.98 27.63 -3.09
N ALA A 591 11.58 27.35 -4.26
CA ALA A 591 13.01 27.62 -4.49
C ALA A 591 13.36 29.11 -4.39
N PHE A 592 12.46 29.99 -4.84
CA PHE A 592 12.70 31.43 -4.79
C PHE A 592 12.81 31.93 -3.35
N ALA A 593 11.93 31.46 -2.46
CA ALA A 593 11.97 31.78 -1.03
C ALA A 593 13.23 31.21 -0.35
N PHE A 594 13.55 29.93 -0.63
CA PHE A 594 14.69 29.25 -0.03
C PHE A 594 16.05 29.84 -0.44
N ALA A 595 16.19 30.32 -1.67
CA ALA A 595 17.44 30.93 -2.15
C ALA A 595 17.87 32.16 -1.33
N HIS A 596 16.92 32.85 -0.69
CA HIS A 596 17.17 34.07 0.07
C HIS A 596 17.21 33.84 1.58
N ASN A 597 16.84 32.64 2.04
CA ASN A 597 16.85 32.29 3.46
C ASN A 597 18.29 32.07 3.95
N PRO A 598 18.74 32.79 5.00
CA PRO A 598 20.12 32.73 5.47
C PRO A 598 20.52 31.36 6.03
N ILE A 599 19.57 30.53 6.49
CA ILE A 599 19.87 29.18 7.04
C ILE A 599 20.06 28.13 5.94
N LEU A 600 19.67 28.43 4.70
CA LEU A 600 19.74 27.51 3.58
C LEU A 600 20.95 27.84 2.69
N GLN A 601 21.56 26.81 2.14
CA GLN A 601 22.62 26.92 1.16
C GLN A 601 22.30 26.01 -0.01
N GLU A 602 22.21 26.58 -1.21
CA GLU A 602 22.08 25.78 -2.42
C GLU A 602 23.27 24.80 -2.55
N HIS A 603 22.96 23.54 -2.78
CA HIS A 603 23.94 22.46 -2.93
C HIS A 603 23.98 21.90 -4.35
N ALA A 604 22.80 21.70 -4.95
CA ALA A 604 22.66 21.23 -6.32
C ALA A 604 21.37 21.79 -6.94
N ALA A 605 21.42 22.22 -8.19
CA ALA A 605 20.26 22.68 -8.95
C ALA A 605 20.02 21.76 -10.15
N GLY A 606 18.79 21.27 -10.28
CA GLY A 606 18.27 20.63 -11.48
C GLY A 606 17.52 21.62 -12.38
N SER A 607 16.80 21.11 -13.37
CA SER A 607 15.96 21.94 -14.26
C SER A 607 14.77 22.59 -13.55
N ASP A 608 14.15 21.88 -12.60
CA ASP A 608 12.91 22.31 -11.91
C ASP A 608 12.97 22.08 -10.38
N THR A 609 14.10 21.59 -9.85
CA THR A 609 14.24 21.34 -8.41
C THR A 609 15.64 21.70 -7.94
N THR A 610 15.71 22.48 -6.87
CA THR A 610 16.96 22.89 -6.22
C THR A 610 17.05 22.26 -4.84
N LEU A 611 18.17 21.59 -4.54
CA LEU A 611 18.48 21.00 -3.25
C LEU A 611 19.27 21.99 -2.40
N TYR A 612 18.74 22.29 -1.22
CA TYR A 612 19.34 23.15 -0.23
C TYR A 612 19.83 22.33 0.96
N LYS A 613 21.05 22.61 1.41
CA LYS A 613 21.61 22.14 2.68
C LYS A 613 21.31 23.15 3.78
N ILE A 614 20.95 22.67 4.96
CA ILE A 614 20.76 23.53 6.12
C ILE A 614 22.13 23.82 6.74
N LYS A 615 22.43 25.11 6.97
CA LYS A 615 23.65 25.54 7.68
C LYS A 615 23.48 25.19 9.16
N ASN A 616 24.51 24.62 9.78
CA ASN A 616 24.52 24.21 11.20
C ASN A 616 24.53 25.41 12.19
N GLU A 617 24.14 26.60 11.75
CA GLU A 617 24.08 27.79 12.59
C GLU A 617 22.69 27.86 13.22
N ALA A 618 22.63 27.68 14.55
CA ALA A 618 21.43 27.99 15.30
C ALA A 618 21.22 29.50 15.25
N ILE A 619 20.42 29.98 14.28
CA ILE A 619 19.87 31.32 14.39
C ILE A 619 18.87 31.24 15.52
N ALA A 620 19.26 31.76 16.69
CA ALA A 620 18.31 31.98 17.77
C ALA A 620 17.22 32.89 17.21
N CYS A 621 16.00 32.36 17.05
CA CYS A 621 14.86 33.24 16.94
C CYS A 621 14.88 34.11 18.20
N ASP A 622 14.95 35.44 18.05
CA ASP A 622 14.62 36.31 19.17
C ASP A 622 13.25 35.83 19.66
N THR A 623 13.14 35.49 20.95
CA THR A 623 12.00 34.81 21.59
C THR A 623 10.74 35.71 21.65
N GLY A 624 10.41 36.38 20.55
CA GLY A 624 9.26 37.24 20.39
C GLY A 624 7.99 36.43 20.19
N SER A 625 6.87 37.00 20.63
CA SER A 625 5.53 36.41 20.54
C SER A 625 5.10 36.01 19.12
N ILE A 626 5.68 36.63 18.09
CA ILE A 626 5.41 36.31 16.68
C ILE A 626 6.03 34.97 16.26
N CYS A 627 7.23 34.66 16.74
CA CYS A 627 7.92 33.41 16.44
C CYS A 627 7.22 32.23 17.11
N GLU A 628 6.86 32.39 18.39
CA GLU A 628 6.02 31.41 19.10
C GLU A 628 4.69 31.19 18.37
N PHE A 629 4.06 32.25 17.88
CA PHE A 629 2.82 32.15 17.11
C PHE A 629 3.02 31.40 15.78
N LEU A 630 4.00 31.76 14.95
CA LEU A 630 4.24 31.13 13.65
C LEU A 630 4.58 29.63 13.76
N LEU A 631 5.19 29.21 14.87
CA LEU A 631 5.64 27.84 15.11
C LEU A 631 4.62 26.96 15.85
N ARG A 632 3.46 27.49 16.26
CA ARG A 632 2.39 26.70 16.90
C ARG A 632 1.83 25.64 15.96
N PRO A 633 1.36 24.48 16.47
CA PRO A 633 0.82 23.40 15.64
C PRO A 633 -0.30 23.83 14.69
N SER A 634 -1.10 24.84 15.05
CA SER A 634 -2.29 25.31 14.34
C SER A 634 -2.06 26.45 13.33
N THR A 635 -0.84 26.96 13.17
CA THR A 635 -0.63 28.19 12.39
C THR A 635 -0.54 27.91 10.89
N LEU A 636 -1.56 28.34 10.13
CA LEU A 636 -1.64 28.25 8.68
C LEU A 636 -1.05 29.52 8.05
N ALA A 637 0.02 29.37 7.26
CA ALA A 637 0.62 30.48 6.53
C ALA A 637 0.07 30.55 5.10
N ASN A 638 -0.20 31.76 4.64
CA ASN A 638 -0.67 32.09 3.31
C ASN A 638 0.52 32.44 2.42
N ASP A 639 0.78 31.65 1.38
CA ASP A 639 1.65 32.07 0.28
C ASP A 639 0.86 32.89 -0.74
N ILE A 640 1.48 33.98 -1.15
CA ILE A 640 0.86 35.06 -1.87
C ILE A 640 1.32 34.93 -3.33
N GLY A 641 0.55 34.29 -4.25
CA GLY A 641 0.92 34.24 -5.69
C GLY A 641 0.13 33.30 -6.64
N ASP A 642 -0.28 33.87 -7.79
CA ASP A 642 -0.76 33.38 -9.11
C ASP A 642 -2.00 32.47 -9.29
N ASP A 643 -2.73 32.75 -10.39
CA ASP A 643 -4.08 32.29 -10.74
C ASP A 643 -4.18 30.88 -11.40
N GLU A 644 -3.07 30.33 -11.92
CA GLU A 644 -3.15 29.23 -12.91
C GLU A 644 -3.04 27.79 -12.39
N ASP A 645 -2.70 27.54 -11.12
CA ASP A 645 -2.36 26.17 -10.67
C ASP A 645 -3.54 25.36 -10.06
N ALA A 646 -4.77 25.54 -10.55
CA ALA A 646 -6.00 25.02 -9.90
C ALA A 646 -6.13 23.51 -10.07
N PHE A 647 -5.78 22.72 -9.04
CA PHE A 647 -5.92 21.26 -9.02
C PHE A 647 -6.99 20.78 -8.03
N GLU A 648 -7.74 19.76 -8.42
CA GLU A 648 -9.02 19.32 -7.86
C GLU A 648 -9.00 18.60 -6.49
N HIS A 649 -7.85 18.37 -5.84
CA HIS A 649 -7.79 17.37 -4.75
C HIS A 649 -7.19 17.81 -3.41
N LEU A 650 -6.68 19.04 -3.31
CA LEU A 650 -6.35 19.68 -2.04
C LEU A 650 -6.79 21.14 -2.15
N GLU A 651 -7.77 21.54 -1.36
CA GLU A 651 -8.10 22.96 -1.21
C GLU A 651 -7.03 23.66 -0.35
N ALA A 652 -5.72 23.47 -0.55
CA ALA A 652 -4.76 24.40 0.06
C ALA A 652 -4.89 25.76 -0.65
N SER A 653 -5.59 26.67 0.02
CA SER A 653 -5.16 28.05 0.25
C SER A 653 -3.86 28.48 -0.49
N ILE A 654 -3.78 29.55 -1.28
CA ILE A 654 -4.57 30.78 -1.37
C ILE A 654 -4.32 31.36 -2.75
N ARG A 655 -5.37 31.54 -3.55
CA ARG A 655 -5.24 32.25 -4.83
C ARG A 655 -6.17 33.44 -4.93
N THR A 656 -5.65 34.44 -5.64
CA THR A 656 -6.14 35.77 -6.05
C THR A 656 -6.00 36.92 -5.05
N PRO A 657 -5.74 38.18 -5.50
CA PRO A 657 -5.56 38.71 -6.88
C PRO A 657 -4.24 39.50 -7.10
N GLN A 658 -3.74 39.55 -8.35
CA GLN A 658 -2.75 40.52 -8.89
C GLN A 658 -1.77 41.14 -7.87
N LEU A 659 -0.78 40.36 -7.49
CA LEU A 659 0.35 40.86 -6.70
C LEU A 659 1.55 40.95 -7.64
N SER A 660 2.50 41.82 -7.30
CA SER A 660 3.71 41.92 -8.13
C SER A 660 4.43 40.57 -8.18
N GLU A 661 5.31 40.40 -9.16
CA GLU A 661 6.36 39.36 -9.10
C GLU A 661 7.04 39.38 -7.71
N PRO A 662 7.51 38.22 -7.21
CA PRO A 662 8.28 38.14 -5.98
C PRO A 662 9.45 39.13 -6.01
N LYS A 663 9.59 39.90 -4.93
CA LYS A 663 10.70 40.86 -4.72
C LYS A 663 11.53 40.44 -3.52
N THR A 664 12.75 40.97 -3.44
CA THR A 664 13.67 40.69 -2.35
C THR A 664 14.20 41.97 -1.72
N ALA A 665 14.32 41.94 -0.39
CA ALA A 665 14.92 42.99 0.41
C ALA A 665 15.81 42.34 1.47
N GLY A 666 17.12 42.29 1.21
CA GLY A 666 18.05 41.53 2.03
C GLY A 666 17.73 40.03 1.97
N HIS A 667 17.39 39.45 3.13
CA HIS A 667 17.05 38.02 3.28
C HIS A 667 15.55 37.74 3.18
N THR A 668 14.73 38.77 2.96
CA THR A 668 13.28 38.66 2.97
C THR A 668 12.75 38.65 1.55
N THR A 669 11.88 37.69 1.26
CA THR A 669 11.08 37.62 0.04
C THR A 669 9.71 38.20 0.33
N TYR A 670 9.22 39.11 -0.51
CA TYR A 670 7.93 39.75 -0.30
C TYR A 670 7.25 40.03 -1.65
N ARG A 671 5.95 40.32 -1.62
CA ARG A 671 5.23 40.85 -2.78
C ARG A 671 4.62 42.19 -2.47
N GLU A 672 4.53 43.03 -3.49
CA GLU A 672 3.90 44.33 -3.37
C GLU A 672 2.50 44.35 -3.96
N THR A 673 1.64 45.16 -3.33
CA THR A 673 0.32 45.48 -3.84
C THR A 673 -0.11 46.88 -3.51
N THR A 674 -0.87 47.46 -4.41
CA THR A 674 -1.57 48.73 -4.25
C THR A 674 -3.08 48.53 -4.22
N SER A 675 -3.57 47.28 -4.28
CA SER A 675 -5.00 47.00 -4.34
C SER A 675 -5.70 47.58 -3.12
N PRO A 676 -6.84 48.28 -3.29
CA PRO A 676 -7.59 48.83 -2.17
C PRO A 676 -8.18 47.75 -1.26
N LEU A 677 -8.43 46.55 -1.82
CA LEU A 677 -8.94 45.39 -1.10
C LEU A 677 -8.12 44.16 -1.50
N ILE A 678 -7.59 43.46 -0.50
CA ILE A 678 -6.77 42.26 -0.69
C ILE A 678 -7.47 41.12 0.03
N PRO A 679 -8.29 40.32 -0.68
CA PRO A 679 -8.95 39.17 -0.09
C PRO A 679 -7.92 38.07 0.23
N LEU A 680 -8.10 37.44 1.39
CA LEU A 680 -7.27 36.36 1.91
C LEU A 680 -8.19 35.20 2.26
N LYS A 681 -7.95 34.03 1.70
CA LYS A 681 -8.78 32.84 1.92
C LYS A 681 -7.97 31.72 2.55
N PHE A 682 -8.21 31.42 3.82
CA PHE A 682 -7.57 30.34 4.57
C PHE A 682 -8.44 29.08 4.51
N ASN A 683 -8.02 28.01 3.84
CA ASN A 683 -8.66 26.71 3.98
C ASN A 683 -8.29 26.17 5.35
N VAL A 684 -9.35 25.93 6.10
CA VAL A 684 -9.33 25.64 7.50
C VAL A 684 -10.20 24.40 7.76
N GLY A 685 -11.00 23.96 6.78
CA GLY A 685 -12.11 23.01 6.93
C GLY A 685 -11.72 21.69 7.59
N ASP A 686 -10.70 21.02 7.08
CA ASP A 686 -10.28 19.69 7.57
C ASP A 686 -9.64 19.74 8.96
N TYR A 687 -8.90 20.82 9.24
CA TYR A 687 -8.16 21.01 10.48
C TYR A 687 -9.06 21.52 11.60
N VAL A 688 -9.91 22.51 11.30
CA VAL A 688 -10.73 23.25 12.27
C VAL A 688 -11.94 22.45 12.70
N GLN A 689 -12.61 21.74 11.79
CA GLN A 689 -13.79 20.94 12.16
C GLN A 689 -13.48 19.82 13.16
N ARG A 690 -12.22 19.37 13.23
CA ARG A 690 -11.82 18.16 13.98
C ARG A 690 -10.94 18.44 15.18
N LEU A 691 -10.20 19.54 15.15
CA LEU A 691 -9.38 19.99 16.27
C LEU A 691 -10.02 21.17 17.03
N TRP A 692 -10.81 22.03 16.37
CA TRP A 692 -11.15 23.37 16.88
C TRP A 692 -12.66 23.70 16.91
N ILE A 693 -13.52 22.79 16.43
CA ILE A 693 -14.98 22.88 16.54
C ILE A 693 -15.47 21.68 17.35
N SER A 694 -16.12 21.94 18.48
CA SER A 694 -16.64 20.87 19.35
C SER A 694 -18.08 20.45 19.02
N ASP A 695 -18.71 21.02 17.98
CA ASP A 695 -20.13 20.79 17.70
C ASP A 695 -20.52 20.99 16.23
N ALA A 696 -21.63 20.39 15.78
CA ALA A 696 -22.10 20.39 14.38
C ALA A 696 -22.44 21.77 13.77
N SER A 697 -22.19 22.86 14.50
CA SER A 697 -22.57 24.24 14.16
C SER A 697 -21.61 24.98 13.23
N LYS A 698 -20.47 24.37 12.83
CA LYS A 698 -19.38 25.00 12.03
C LYS A 698 -18.82 26.32 12.61
N LYS A 699 -19.09 26.63 13.89
CA LYS A 699 -18.60 27.85 14.55
C LYS A 699 -17.41 27.54 15.46
N LEU A 700 -16.39 28.40 15.38
CA LEU A 700 -15.25 28.38 16.29
C LEU A 700 -15.70 28.69 17.72
N ASN A 701 -15.20 27.91 18.69
CA ASN A 701 -15.46 28.12 20.11
C ASN A 701 -14.32 28.86 20.84
N GLN A 702 -13.25 29.22 20.12
CA GLN A 702 -12.06 29.90 20.63
C GLN A 702 -11.66 31.06 19.71
N PRO A 703 -11.00 32.11 20.25
CA PRO A 703 -10.44 33.18 19.44
C PRO A 703 -9.37 32.67 18.46
N LEU A 704 -9.26 33.30 17.29
CA LEU A 704 -8.13 33.12 16.39
C LEU A 704 -7.18 34.31 16.47
N ALA A 705 -5.90 34.10 16.20
CA ALA A 705 -4.93 35.15 15.98
C ALA A 705 -4.50 35.17 14.52
N PHE A 706 -4.43 36.37 13.96
CA PHE A 706 -4.09 36.64 12.58
C PHE A 706 -2.85 37.53 12.54
N ALA A 707 -1.76 36.99 11.99
CA ALA A 707 -0.49 37.67 11.87
C ALA A 707 -0.28 38.21 10.46
N ILE A 708 0.18 39.46 10.36
CA ILE A 708 0.64 40.07 9.11
C ILE A 708 2.03 40.67 9.36
N ILE A 709 2.99 40.29 8.52
CA ILE A 709 4.36 40.81 8.50
C ILE A 709 4.54 41.60 7.19
N LEU A 710 4.86 42.88 7.35
CA LEU A 710 5.13 43.82 6.27
C LEU A 710 6.61 44.15 6.23
N THR A 711 7.14 44.45 5.04
CA THR A 711 8.54 44.88 4.88
C THR A 711 8.85 46.22 5.55
N ARG A 712 7.81 47.04 5.79
CA ARG A 712 7.90 48.32 6.49
C ARG A 712 6.57 48.65 7.19
N PRO A 713 6.57 49.50 8.23
CA PRO A 713 5.34 49.99 8.85
C PRO A 713 4.47 50.76 7.85
N VAL A 714 3.17 50.49 7.84
CA VAL A 714 2.18 51.15 6.98
C VAL A 714 0.99 51.60 7.83
N SER A 715 0.54 52.84 7.63
CA SER A 715 -0.58 53.41 8.40
C SER A 715 -1.91 53.31 7.65
N GLY A 716 -3.02 53.19 8.38
CA GLY A 716 -4.38 53.20 7.82
C GLY A 716 -4.87 51.86 7.24
N LEU A 717 -4.12 50.77 7.43
CA LEU A 717 -4.56 49.43 7.07
C LEU A 717 -5.55 48.88 8.12
N ALA A 718 -6.50 48.09 7.65
CA ALA A 718 -7.42 47.35 8.52
C ALA A 718 -7.69 45.96 7.95
N VAL A 719 -8.04 45.02 8.82
CA VAL A 719 -8.53 43.70 8.43
C VAL A 719 -10.04 43.69 8.58
N GLU A 720 -10.74 43.27 7.54
CA GLU A 720 -12.19 43.16 7.48
C GLU A 720 -12.58 41.67 7.43
N THR A 721 -13.48 41.25 8.33
CA THR A 721 -14.01 39.88 8.36
C THR A 721 -15.13 39.71 7.33
N ALA A 722 -15.51 38.46 7.02
CA ALA A 722 -16.65 38.17 6.14
C ALA A 722 -17.98 38.78 6.65
N SER A 723 -18.10 38.97 7.96
CA SER A 723 -19.24 39.62 8.61
C SER A 723 -19.21 41.16 8.58
N GLY A 724 -18.14 41.75 8.02
CA GLY A 724 -17.95 43.20 7.89
C GLY A 724 -17.33 43.88 9.12
N ASN A 725 -16.86 43.12 10.11
CA ASN A 725 -16.15 43.70 11.26
C ASN A 725 -14.76 44.18 10.81
N ARG A 726 -14.47 45.46 11.07
CA ARG A 726 -13.21 46.10 10.68
C ARG A 726 -12.29 46.30 11.88
N LEU A 727 -11.16 45.60 11.86
CA LEU A 727 -10.14 45.61 12.89
C LEU A 727 -8.92 46.41 12.41
N GLN A 728 -8.61 47.51 13.09
CA GLN A 728 -7.53 48.41 12.69
C GLN A 728 -6.16 47.79 12.96
N MET A 729 -5.26 47.87 11.98
CA MET A 729 -3.86 47.48 12.15
C MET A 729 -3.08 48.59 12.85
N LYS A 730 -2.10 48.21 13.68
CA LYS A 730 -1.14 49.16 14.22
C LYS A 730 -0.17 49.57 13.11
N PRO A 731 0.36 50.80 13.14
CA PRO A 731 1.38 51.27 12.19
C PRO A 731 2.75 50.68 12.52
N THR A 732 2.84 49.35 12.52
CA THR A 732 4.04 48.54 12.79
C THR A 732 4.22 47.56 11.64
N ALA A 733 5.46 47.10 11.43
CA ALA A 733 5.77 46.09 10.41
C ALA A 733 5.09 44.74 10.74
N THR A 734 5.06 44.37 12.01
CA THR A 734 4.41 43.15 12.50
C THR A 734 3.10 43.51 13.18
N ASN A 735 2.03 42.80 12.81
CA ASN A 735 0.70 42.92 13.42
C ASN A 735 0.20 41.53 13.80
N ILE A 736 -0.33 41.37 15.02
CA ILE A 736 -1.10 40.20 15.45
C ILE A 736 -2.47 40.72 15.89
N ILE A 737 -3.52 40.26 15.21
CA ILE A 737 -4.91 40.66 15.42
C ILE A 737 -5.68 39.45 15.97
N THR A 738 -6.35 39.61 17.10
CA THR A 738 -7.20 38.54 17.65
C THR A 738 -8.63 38.69 17.15
N LEU A 739 -9.14 37.66 16.48
CA LEU A 739 -10.52 37.48 16.06
C LEU A 739 -11.27 36.71 17.15
N GLN A 740 -12.34 37.27 17.70
CA GLN A 740 -13.15 36.60 18.72
C GLN A 740 -14.02 35.47 18.11
N PRO A 741 -14.50 34.51 18.93
CA PRO A 741 -15.45 33.49 18.47
C PRO A 741 -16.65 34.10 17.75
N GLY A 742 -16.90 33.66 16.51
CA GLY A 742 -17.98 34.17 15.66
C GLY A 742 -17.60 35.33 14.73
N GLU A 743 -16.40 35.91 14.85
CA GLU A 743 -15.89 36.91 13.90
C GLU A 743 -15.22 36.26 12.67
N ALA A 744 -14.76 35.02 12.82
CA ALA A 744 -14.25 34.19 11.73
C ALA A 744 -15.27 33.10 11.40
N GLU A 745 -15.99 33.28 10.29
CA GLU A 745 -16.93 32.29 9.76
C GLU A 745 -16.22 31.34 8.80
N ILE A 746 -16.53 30.05 8.91
CA ILE A 746 -16.06 29.01 7.99
C ILE A 746 -17.17 28.77 6.98
N ASP A 747 -16.88 28.97 5.70
CA ASP A 747 -17.84 28.74 4.63
C ASP A 747 -18.13 27.24 4.39
N ASP A 748 -19.05 26.94 3.48
CA ASP A 748 -19.43 25.57 3.18
C ASP A 748 -18.32 24.72 2.56
N LYS A 749 -17.28 25.35 2.02
CA LYS A 749 -16.08 24.71 1.49
C LYS A 749 -14.97 24.61 2.53
N GLY A 750 -15.14 25.17 3.73
CA GLY A 750 -14.14 25.10 4.79
C GLY A 750 -13.17 26.28 4.81
N PHE A 751 -13.45 27.39 4.15
CA PHE A 751 -12.56 28.56 4.15
C PHE A 751 -12.97 29.62 5.17
N ILE A 752 -11.97 30.25 5.79
CA ILE A 752 -12.09 31.56 6.44
C ILE A 752 -11.63 32.63 5.46
N THR A 753 -12.47 33.64 5.22
CA THR A 753 -12.12 34.79 4.38
C THR A 753 -11.90 36.05 5.22
N LEU A 754 -10.73 36.68 5.05
CA LEU A 754 -10.37 37.97 5.62
C LEU A 754 -9.98 38.92 4.49
N THR A 755 -10.20 40.23 4.62
CA THR A 755 -9.80 41.21 3.62
C THR A 755 -8.91 42.28 4.23
N ILE A 756 -7.70 42.48 3.70
CA ILE A 756 -6.90 43.67 4.07
C ILE A 756 -7.45 44.86 3.28
N ASN A 757 -7.93 45.86 4.00
CA ASN A 757 -8.41 47.13 3.47
C ASN A 757 -7.24 48.13 3.44
N ASN A 758 -6.83 48.51 2.24
CA ASN A 758 -5.78 49.48 1.95
C ASN A 758 -6.38 50.73 1.30
N PRO A 759 -7.11 51.57 2.06
CA PRO A 759 -7.95 52.63 1.50
C PRO A 759 -7.14 53.71 0.77
N THR A 760 -5.86 53.86 1.09
CA THR A 760 -4.95 54.83 0.49
C THR A 760 -4.27 54.33 -0.79
N GLN A 761 -4.45 53.05 -1.15
CA GLN A 761 -3.80 52.38 -2.29
C GLN A 761 -2.27 52.54 -2.30
N GLN A 762 -1.67 52.77 -1.14
CA GLN A 762 -0.22 52.86 -1.00
C GLN A 762 0.40 51.47 -1.25
N SER A 763 1.60 51.44 -1.86
CA SER A 763 2.29 50.16 -2.06
C SER A 763 2.70 49.56 -0.72
N ILE A 764 2.14 48.39 -0.43
CA ILE A 764 2.46 47.59 0.75
C ILE A 764 3.26 46.37 0.33
N GLY A 765 4.42 46.17 0.96
CA GLY A 765 5.22 44.96 0.80
C GLY A 765 4.83 43.96 1.88
N ILE A 766 4.25 42.84 1.47
CA ILE A 766 3.79 41.78 2.36
C ILE A 766 4.79 40.62 2.27
N ASP A 767 5.37 40.29 3.41
CA ASP A 767 6.31 39.17 3.57
C ASP A 767 5.54 37.89 3.93
N VAL A 768 4.81 37.92 5.06
CA VAL A 768 4.05 36.76 5.54
C VAL A 768 2.68 37.17 6.04
N ILE A 769 1.70 36.30 5.80
CA ILE A 769 0.41 36.34 6.45
C ILE A 769 0.12 34.96 7.03
N ALA A 770 -0.31 34.88 8.29
CA ALA A 770 -0.62 33.60 8.94
C ALA A 770 -1.84 33.68 9.86
N LEU A 771 -2.53 32.55 10.04
CA LEU A 771 -3.70 32.40 10.90
C LEU A 771 -3.46 31.25 11.88
N GLY A 772 -3.71 31.44 13.17
CA GLY A 772 -3.47 30.44 14.21
C GLY A 772 -4.42 30.60 15.41
N LEU A 773 -4.30 29.70 16.40
CA LEU A 773 -5.04 29.75 17.67
C LEU A 773 -4.24 30.42 18.80
#